data_AF-A0AAN1JD33-F1
#
_entry.id   AF-A0AAN1JD33-F1
#
_cell.length_a   1.000
_cell.length_b   1.000
_cell.length_c   1.000
_cell.angle_alpha   90.00
_cell.angle_beta   90.00
_cell.angle_gamma   90.00
#
_symmetry.space_group_name_H-M   'P 1'
#
loop_
_entity.id
_entity.type
_entity.pdbx_description
1 polymer ?
#
loop_
_entity_poly.entity_id
_entity_poly.type
_entity_poly.pdbx_seq_one_letter_code
_entity_poly.pdbx_strand_id
1 'polypeptide(L)'
;MASQVPASTVTAAAAVPAVLHSNAEQRRLLISQVPAAAVAAQPELKRVAVESVKDHAQQIFIQCLYMVPLVGNAMSLADVGTDLYRLFRNEPDPASGKKYAENVLHWGVLAIDAIGVIPGAGNASRPARAVVKDVLLAFASGGLGVAVDMLWAAAGGDAQDFMLTLDKHLESWKNEIINGLRTISRSFARFIEDPTSVEDQMERVGKKDGFFSWVPSQEHIALVALDQLLSHTGLKSKILAWLAEFDRNTPAMIGQAIGTVGEAGSLACMAWQIAQAIGHRGKLSEPQASLPHGEGVHPPAGHKGGANPEPHQPAPSHEAQVSTGARTEPDQKPGTHEQRTQQGAEASRTPAKNGCGCPPVKGGGSINYAMGDENLEQTDFALDGVVPIVWTRLYRSSLVAYDGSALGARWSSPYHLSLTGQDDVLTYFDADGRAVALPRVAIGEALDVPREQMTVSRPDARRVQLRFLDGSREDYELHATPAARRYVLTARTGRDGLGVTLAYNAAGELAGLSDGHGLAVALDYTDGRVTAIRRLDAAGGTLDVLARYEYSREGDLIAHTDVLGHRRSYAYEQHLLTHYTDFNGFATCLEWDWPARRAGAPAPADAKCVHEWRCNDRYPDERYVELFFEYHREHWYTKVTDADGHATIHRYDYHNQIVRVEQPDGSRDTYTWDDRGQLIAMQNGAGQIERFAYDEAGRIAAVTDALGNTTRTEYNATGLPVQVTNAAGDVTHTAYDALGRPASVTNAAGATSYRWSDSGRLIALTDPKGGTREFAYDGAGRLVSARDCSGYETRYQYDARGYLLARTDALGQVTSYRHDARGQLLQVTRADGIGERLAYDAEGNLTTYTDGAGQVTRYSYNGNHQPYSRTDAAGRMLAYNYDRQWRLTQLRNENGETMRFRYDALGRLVEETGFDDSVTQYGYDAAGRLAQSRQGDAWTVYTRDALGRLTQRDMRGPNGAVSERFFHDLRGRLTTAQTEDSTVRLHYDDAGHLVAEEQHVSLALGESYVTVSRHEYDALGNRIRTTLPNTRTVDWLRYGSGHVHGVLLDGQPLLDFERDRLHRETGRVHAGASASSANTIPPGV
;
A
#
# COMPACT_ATOMS: atom_id res chain seq x y z
N MET A 1 -37.35 52.00 38.08
CA MET A 1 -36.34 53.00 37.66
C MET A 1 -35.50 52.30 36.59
N ALA A 2 -35.57 52.67 35.31
CA ALA A 2 -35.04 53.90 34.68
C ALA A 2 -33.50 53.88 34.57
N SER A 3 -32.84 54.13 33.42
CA SER A 3 -33.33 54.37 32.05
C SER A 3 -32.20 54.28 30.98
N GLN A 4 -32.57 54.33 29.69
CA GLN A 4 -31.76 54.74 28.52
C GLN A 4 -30.66 53.83 27.90
N VAL A 5 -30.40 54.10 26.61
CA VAL A 5 -29.54 53.48 25.56
C VAL A 5 -29.25 54.62 24.54
N PRO A 6 -28.01 54.88 24.02
CA PRO A 6 -27.62 54.38 22.67
C PRO A 6 -26.12 54.33 22.23
N ALA A 7 -25.83 53.37 21.32
CA ALA A 7 -25.08 53.41 20.03
C ALA A 7 -23.71 54.14 19.77
N SER A 8 -23.02 53.63 18.71
CA SER A 8 -21.90 54.20 17.91
C SER A 8 -20.47 54.00 18.45
N THR A 9 -19.39 53.86 17.66
CA THR A 9 -19.18 53.97 16.18
C THR A 9 -18.02 53.06 15.70
N VAL A 10 -17.89 52.83 14.38
CA VAL A 10 -16.74 52.12 13.73
C VAL A 10 -15.78 53.12 13.08
N THR A 11 -14.47 52.82 13.01
CA THR A 11 -13.46 53.64 12.31
C THR A 11 -12.51 52.84 11.42
N ALA A 12 -12.50 53.21 10.13
CA ALA A 12 -11.46 53.14 9.09
C ALA A 12 -10.41 52.00 9.07
N ALA A 13 -10.35 51.29 7.93
CA ALA A 13 -9.18 50.52 7.51
C ALA A 13 -8.15 51.41 6.78
N ALA A 14 -6.89 50.96 6.72
CA ALA A 14 -5.82 51.65 5.98
C ALA A 14 -5.88 51.38 4.46
N ALA A 15 -5.45 52.36 3.66
CA ALA A 15 -5.56 52.30 2.18
C ALA A 15 -4.29 51.76 1.50
N VAL A 16 -4.48 51.16 0.30
CA VAL A 16 -3.42 50.59 -0.54
C VAL A 16 -2.68 51.71 -1.32
N PRO A 17 -1.34 51.64 -1.51
CA PRO A 17 -0.58 52.66 -2.24
C PRO A 17 -0.98 52.81 -3.73
N ALA A 18 -1.13 54.06 -4.17
CA ALA A 18 -1.68 54.43 -5.48
C ALA A 18 -0.90 53.90 -6.72
N VAL A 19 0.37 53.48 -6.56
CA VAL A 19 1.20 52.94 -7.66
C VAL A 19 0.56 51.70 -8.30
N LEU A 20 -0.10 50.86 -7.50
CA LEU A 20 -0.78 49.66 -8.01
C LEU A 20 -1.99 49.98 -8.91
N HIS A 21 -2.65 51.12 -8.68
CA HIS A 21 -3.83 51.51 -9.47
C HIS A 21 -3.44 52.05 -10.86
N SER A 22 -2.27 52.68 -10.99
CA SER A 22 -1.81 53.31 -12.24
C SER A 22 -1.44 52.31 -13.34
N ASN A 23 -1.06 51.07 -13.00
CA ASN A 23 -0.71 50.03 -13.98
C ASN A 23 -1.95 49.37 -14.61
N ALA A 24 -3.11 49.42 -13.96
CA ALA A 24 -4.33 48.78 -14.44
C ALA A 24 -4.97 49.49 -15.64
N GLU A 25 -4.75 50.81 -15.79
CA GLU A 25 -5.45 51.63 -16.80
C GLU A 25 -4.74 51.69 -18.16
N GLN A 26 -3.44 51.37 -18.25
CA GLN A 26 -2.62 51.59 -19.46
C GLN A 26 -2.80 50.58 -20.61
N ARG A 27 -3.80 49.67 -20.59
CA ARG A 27 -3.95 48.59 -21.59
C ARG A 27 -5.37 48.41 -22.17
N ARG A 28 -6.05 49.49 -22.61
CA ARG A 28 -7.36 49.41 -23.31
C ARG A 28 -7.50 50.27 -24.58
N LEU A 29 -7.66 49.61 -25.74
CA LEU A 29 -8.22 50.08 -27.04
C LEU A 29 -8.98 48.88 -27.71
N LEU A 30 -10.03 48.93 -28.56
CA LEU A 30 -10.70 49.93 -29.43
C LEU A 30 -10.14 49.99 -30.89
N ILE A 31 -10.93 49.91 -32.00
CA ILE A 31 -12.39 49.72 -32.17
C ILE A 31 -12.84 49.20 -33.59
N SER A 32 -13.82 48.28 -33.66
CA SER A 32 -14.72 47.97 -34.83
C SER A 32 -14.10 47.39 -36.16
N GLN A 33 -14.82 46.90 -37.19
CA GLN A 33 -16.28 46.92 -37.54
C GLN A 33 -16.76 45.75 -38.49
N VAL A 34 -18.04 45.36 -38.32
CA VAL A 34 -19.09 44.63 -39.13
C VAL A 34 -18.93 44.62 -40.69
N PRO A 35 -19.32 43.59 -41.53
CA PRO A 35 -20.66 42.93 -41.65
C PRO A 35 -20.72 41.39 -41.90
N ALA A 36 -21.93 40.84 -42.20
CA ALA A 36 -22.26 39.39 -42.19
C ALA A 36 -23.07 38.86 -43.41
N ALA A 37 -23.03 37.53 -43.63
CA ALA A 37 -23.83 36.68 -44.54
C ALA A 37 -23.58 35.19 -44.16
N ALA A 38 -24.43 34.17 -44.38
CA ALA A 38 -25.84 34.04 -44.81
C ALA A 38 -26.45 32.75 -44.19
N VAL A 39 -27.75 32.48 -44.38
CA VAL A 39 -28.52 31.41 -43.69
C VAL A 39 -28.84 30.20 -44.59
N ALA A 40 -28.72 28.97 -44.09
CA ALA A 40 -29.40 27.78 -44.66
C ALA A 40 -29.63 26.62 -43.65
N ALA A 41 -30.88 26.13 -43.61
CA ALA A 41 -31.42 24.83 -43.17
C ALA A 41 -30.64 23.91 -42.18
N GLN A 42 -31.30 23.58 -41.06
CA GLN A 42 -31.14 22.30 -40.35
C GLN A 42 -32.12 21.24 -40.92
N PRO A 43 -31.72 19.96 -41.01
CA PRO A 43 -32.63 18.83 -41.11
C PRO A 43 -32.85 18.15 -39.75
N GLU A 44 -34.10 17.87 -39.37
CA GLU A 44 -34.40 16.98 -38.24
C GLU A 44 -34.07 15.52 -38.59
N LEU A 45 -33.57 14.75 -37.62
CA LEU A 45 -33.47 13.29 -37.71
C LEU A 45 -34.21 12.62 -36.54
N LYS A 46 -35.19 11.78 -36.89
CA LYS A 46 -36.04 11.07 -35.93
C LYS A 46 -35.28 9.92 -35.27
N ARG A 47 -35.51 9.71 -33.97
CA ARG A 47 -35.09 8.49 -33.28
C ARG A 47 -35.78 7.26 -33.89
N VAL A 48 -35.01 6.21 -34.11
CA VAL A 48 -35.49 4.84 -34.32
C VAL A 48 -34.96 4.00 -33.15
N ALA A 49 -35.82 3.19 -32.54
CA ALA A 49 -35.42 2.27 -31.49
C ALA A 49 -34.81 0.99 -32.09
N VAL A 50 -33.83 0.40 -31.41
CA VAL A 50 -33.22 -0.88 -31.78
C VAL A 50 -33.19 -1.76 -30.54
N GLU A 51 -33.83 -2.93 -30.60
CA GLU A 51 -33.85 -3.93 -29.54
C GLU A 51 -32.60 -4.82 -29.61
N SER A 52 -32.19 -5.39 -28.48
CA SER A 52 -31.02 -6.28 -28.40
C SER A 52 -31.25 -7.62 -29.12
N VAL A 53 -30.37 -7.98 -30.04
CA VAL A 53 -30.41 -9.24 -30.81
C VAL A 53 -29.86 -10.41 -29.98
N LYS A 54 -30.42 -11.62 -30.18
CA LYS A 54 -30.08 -12.86 -29.47
C LYS A 54 -29.65 -13.98 -30.43
N ASP A 55 -28.49 -13.87 -31.09
CA ASP A 55 -28.00 -14.88 -32.04
C ASP A 55 -26.60 -15.41 -31.66
N HIS A 56 -26.48 -16.72 -31.50
CA HIS A 56 -25.22 -17.39 -31.11
C HIS A 56 -24.28 -17.62 -32.31
N ALA A 57 -24.79 -17.63 -33.55
CA ALA A 57 -23.92 -17.63 -34.72
C ALA A 57 -23.07 -16.35 -34.78
N GLN A 58 -23.61 -15.24 -34.27
CA GLN A 58 -22.91 -13.96 -34.14
C GLN A 58 -21.81 -14.01 -33.06
N GLN A 59 -22.01 -14.74 -31.95
CA GLN A 59 -20.96 -14.95 -30.94
C GLN A 59 -19.80 -15.81 -31.45
N ILE A 60 -20.07 -16.90 -32.17
CA ILE A 60 -19.00 -17.75 -32.74
C ILE A 60 -18.21 -16.97 -33.81
N PHE A 61 -18.90 -16.18 -34.64
CA PHE A 61 -18.26 -15.26 -35.60
C PHE A 61 -17.39 -14.21 -34.90
N ILE A 62 -17.85 -13.64 -33.79
CA ILE A 62 -17.07 -12.74 -32.92
C ILE A 62 -15.83 -13.44 -32.35
N GLN A 63 -15.95 -14.67 -31.84
CA GLN A 63 -14.79 -15.44 -31.33
C GLN A 63 -13.77 -15.78 -32.43
N CYS A 64 -14.19 -16.05 -33.66
CA CYS A 64 -13.26 -16.19 -34.79
C CYS A 64 -12.57 -14.86 -35.15
N LEU A 65 -13.23 -13.71 -34.97
CA LEU A 65 -12.66 -12.39 -35.24
C LEU A 65 -11.60 -11.97 -34.20
N TYR A 66 -11.70 -12.40 -32.93
CA TYR A 66 -10.68 -12.13 -31.91
C TYR A 66 -9.29 -12.71 -32.26
N MET A 67 -9.20 -13.75 -33.11
CA MET A 67 -7.91 -14.36 -33.48
C MET A 67 -7.10 -13.56 -34.52
N VAL A 68 -7.64 -12.49 -35.11
CA VAL A 68 -6.90 -11.62 -36.04
C VAL A 68 -6.39 -10.40 -35.28
N PRO A 69 -5.07 -10.17 -35.09
CA PRO A 69 -4.56 -9.16 -34.14
C PRO A 69 -5.03 -7.73 -34.41
N LEU A 70 -5.21 -7.35 -35.69
CA LEU A 70 -5.76 -6.05 -36.07
C LEU A 70 -7.23 -5.89 -35.62
N VAL A 71 -7.99 -6.98 -35.64
CA VAL A 71 -9.40 -7.03 -35.24
C VAL A 71 -9.52 -7.19 -33.73
N GLY A 72 -8.64 -7.91 -33.04
CA GLY A 72 -8.56 -7.92 -31.58
C GLY A 72 -8.42 -6.50 -31.01
N ASN A 73 -7.50 -5.71 -31.56
CA ASN A 73 -7.36 -4.29 -31.18
C ASN A 73 -8.60 -3.44 -31.54
N ALA A 74 -9.26 -3.73 -32.67
CA ALA A 74 -10.50 -3.06 -33.08
C ALA A 74 -11.72 -3.46 -32.23
N MET A 75 -11.73 -4.68 -31.68
CA MET A 75 -12.75 -5.22 -30.77
C MET A 75 -12.57 -4.66 -29.37
N SER A 76 -11.34 -4.58 -28.83
CA SER A 76 -11.07 -3.81 -27.62
C SER A 76 -11.51 -2.35 -27.77
N LEU A 77 -11.34 -1.76 -28.97
CA LEU A 77 -11.90 -0.45 -29.32
C LEU A 77 -13.43 -0.42 -29.33
N ALA A 78 -14.08 -1.51 -29.73
CA ALA A 78 -15.53 -1.64 -29.78
C ALA A 78 -16.13 -1.86 -28.38
N ASP A 79 -15.44 -2.59 -27.49
CA ASP A 79 -15.81 -2.76 -26.09
C ASP A 79 -15.64 -1.44 -25.33
N VAL A 80 -14.46 -0.80 -25.42
CA VAL A 80 -14.24 0.59 -24.94
C VAL A 80 -15.28 1.55 -25.53
N GLY A 81 -15.53 1.48 -26.83
CA GLY A 81 -16.51 2.33 -27.51
C GLY A 81 -17.95 2.08 -27.07
N THR A 82 -18.30 0.84 -26.73
CA THR A 82 -19.64 0.42 -26.27
C THR A 82 -19.87 0.78 -24.81
N ASP A 83 -18.87 0.60 -23.95
CA ASP A 83 -18.99 0.99 -22.54
C ASP A 83 -18.92 2.51 -22.38
N LEU A 84 -18.10 3.22 -23.16
CA LEU A 84 -18.26 4.67 -23.35
C LEU A 84 -19.70 5.01 -23.80
N TYR A 85 -20.26 4.33 -24.80
CA TYR A 85 -21.62 4.63 -25.29
C TYR A 85 -22.70 4.44 -24.21
N ARG A 86 -22.61 3.36 -23.43
CA ARG A 86 -23.49 3.05 -22.30
C ARG A 86 -23.35 4.08 -21.17
N LEU A 87 -22.11 4.41 -20.80
CA LEU A 87 -21.76 5.45 -19.82
C LEU A 87 -22.30 6.83 -20.24
N PHE A 88 -22.08 7.29 -21.49
CA PHE A 88 -22.45 8.66 -21.90
C PHE A 88 -23.89 8.87 -22.33
N ARG A 89 -24.58 7.83 -22.78
CA ARG A 89 -26.05 7.90 -22.76
C ARG A 89 -26.63 7.82 -21.36
N ASN A 90 -25.82 7.37 -20.40
CA ASN A 90 -26.22 7.05 -19.04
C ASN A 90 -27.46 6.13 -19.09
N GLU A 91 -27.39 5.10 -19.94
CA GLU A 91 -28.42 4.08 -20.07
C GLU A 91 -28.49 3.28 -18.75
N PRO A 92 -29.70 2.87 -18.31
CA PRO A 92 -29.82 2.01 -17.13
C PRO A 92 -29.13 0.68 -17.43
N ASP A 93 -28.14 0.35 -16.62
CA ASP A 93 -27.43 -0.91 -16.67
C ASP A 93 -28.44 -2.06 -16.50
N PRO A 94 -28.54 -3.02 -17.44
CA PRO A 94 -29.55 -4.07 -17.41
C PRO A 94 -29.50 -4.98 -16.17
N ALA A 95 -28.35 -5.04 -15.47
CA ALA A 95 -28.25 -5.69 -14.17
C ALA A 95 -28.66 -4.72 -13.05
N SER A 96 -28.05 -3.53 -12.98
CA SER A 96 -28.20 -2.64 -11.82
C SER A 96 -29.40 -1.70 -11.79
N GLY A 97 -29.97 -1.32 -12.93
CA GLY A 97 -31.03 -0.30 -13.00
C GLY A 97 -30.58 1.13 -12.66
N LYS A 98 -29.45 1.30 -11.95
CA LYS A 98 -28.65 2.53 -11.99
C LYS A 98 -28.22 2.81 -13.42
N LYS A 99 -27.95 4.07 -13.72
CA LYS A 99 -27.34 4.43 -14.99
C LYS A 99 -25.85 4.11 -14.97
N TYR A 100 -25.30 3.66 -16.10
CA TYR A 100 -23.93 3.15 -16.18
C TYR A 100 -22.87 4.07 -15.55
N ALA A 101 -22.95 5.40 -15.72
CA ALA A 101 -21.94 6.33 -15.19
C ALA A 101 -21.99 6.55 -13.67
N GLU A 102 -23.03 6.04 -12.99
CA GLU A 102 -23.21 6.15 -11.54
C GLU A 102 -22.58 4.95 -10.77
N ASN A 103 -21.84 4.07 -11.47
CA ASN A 103 -21.19 2.88 -10.91
C ASN A 103 -19.66 2.88 -11.17
N VAL A 104 -18.86 3.01 -10.10
CA VAL A 104 -17.39 3.05 -10.16
C VAL A 104 -16.78 1.78 -10.78
N LEU A 105 -17.44 0.62 -10.66
CA LEU A 105 -16.97 -0.61 -11.29
C LEU A 105 -16.99 -0.52 -12.83
N HIS A 106 -17.96 0.18 -13.43
CA HIS A 106 -18.04 0.32 -14.90
C HIS A 106 -17.00 1.30 -15.44
N TRP A 107 -16.66 2.34 -14.68
CA TRP A 107 -15.49 3.18 -14.95
C TRP A 107 -14.16 2.40 -14.78
N GLY A 108 -14.10 1.49 -13.82
CA GLY A 108 -12.95 0.58 -13.64
C GLY A 108 -12.79 -0.42 -14.79
N VAL A 109 -13.89 -0.97 -15.31
CA VAL A 109 -13.90 -1.80 -16.53
C VAL A 109 -13.42 -1.00 -17.73
N LEU A 110 -14.02 0.17 -17.99
CA LEU A 110 -13.55 1.09 -19.05
C LEU A 110 -12.04 1.40 -18.95
N ALA A 111 -11.51 1.61 -17.74
CA ALA A 111 -10.08 1.85 -17.54
C ALA A 111 -9.21 0.61 -17.85
N ILE A 112 -9.68 -0.59 -17.51
CA ILE A 112 -9.02 -1.87 -17.84
C ILE A 112 -9.00 -2.11 -19.35
N ASP A 113 -10.10 -1.82 -20.04
CA ASP A 113 -10.24 -2.09 -21.48
C ASP A 113 -9.54 -1.00 -22.31
N ALA A 114 -9.51 0.25 -21.84
CA ALA A 114 -8.73 1.33 -22.44
C ALA A 114 -7.21 1.05 -22.39
N ILE A 115 -6.70 0.36 -21.36
CA ILE A 115 -5.32 -0.13 -21.32
C ILE A 115 -5.07 -1.17 -22.42
N GLY A 116 -6.08 -1.96 -22.80
CA GLY A 116 -6.03 -2.90 -23.92
C GLY A 116 -5.97 -2.27 -25.31
N VAL A 117 -6.25 -0.96 -25.43
CA VAL A 117 -6.23 -0.22 -26.70
C VAL A 117 -4.84 0.40 -27.00
N ILE A 118 -3.92 0.42 -26.04
CA ILE A 118 -2.59 1.05 -26.19
C ILE A 118 -1.67 0.17 -27.06
N PRO A 119 -1.19 0.65 -28.22
CA PRO A 119 -0.33 -0.13 -29.10
C PRO A 119 0.99 -0.53 -28.41
N GLY A 120 1.21 -1.83 -28.26
CA GLY A 120 2.42 -2.39 -27.63
C GLY A 120 2.27 -2.73 -26.13
N ALA A 121 1.12 -2.50 -25.49
CA ALA A 121 0.93 -2.74 -24.05
C ALA A 121 0.74 -4.22 -23.63
N GLY A 122 1.26 -5.17 -24.41
CA GLY A 122 1.25 -6.61 -24.11
C GLY A 122 2.08 -6.93 -22.87
N ASN A 123 1.50 -7.72 -21.95
CA ASN A 123 2.05 -8.28 -20.69
C ASN A 123 2.68 -7.33 -19.65
N ALA A 124 3.36 -6.25 -20.03
CA ALA A 124 3.83 -5.20 -19.12
C ALA A 124 2.70 -4.51 -18.34
N SER A 125 1.45 -4.65 -18.81
CA SER A 125 0.24 -4.13 -18.18
C SER A 125 -0.40 -5.06 -17.13
N ARG A 126 0.13 -6.29 -16.90
CA ARG A 126 -0.41 -7.20 -15.87
C ARG A 126 -0.18 -6.70 -14.43
N PRO A 127 1.00 -6.16 -14.03
CA PRO A 127 1.19 -5.55 -12.70
C PRO A 127 0.25 -4.36 -12.46
N ALA A 128 0.08 -3.48 -13.46
CA ALA A 128 -0.84 -2.35 -13.36
C ALA A 128 -2.30 -2.80 -13.18
N ARG A 129 -2.74 -3.82 -13.95
CA ARG A 129 -4.09 -4.40 -13.81
C ARG A 129 -4.31 -5.08 -12.46
N ALA A 130 -3.29 -5.73 -11.89
CA ALA A 130 -3.35 -6.28 -10.54
C ALA A 130 -3.47 -5.17 -9.48
N VAL A 131 -2.55 -4.21 -9.47
CA VAL A 131 -2.53 -3.10 -8.49
C VAL A 131 -3.82 -2.29 -8.53
N VAL A 132 -4.32 -1.90 -9.71
CA VAL A 132 -5.59 -1.14 -9.83
C VAL A 132 -6.77 -1.96 -9.31
N LYS A 133 -6.86 -3.25 -9.65
CA LYS A 133 -7.91 -4.16 -9.17
C LYS A 133 -7.89 -4.31 -7.65
N ASP A 134 -6.71 -4.52 -7.08
CA ASP A 134 -6.55 -4.84 -5.66
C ASP A 134 -6.69 -3.57 -4.79
N VAL A 135 -6.28 -2.39 -5.29
CA VAL A 135 -6.61 -1.08 -4.69
C VAL A 135 -8.12 -0.81 -4.68
N LEU A 136 -8.84 -1.12 -5.76
CA LEU A 136 -10.31 -0.98 -5.81
C LEU A 136 -11.02 -1.98 -4.89
N LEU A 137 -10.51 -3.21 -4.73
CA LEU A 137 -11.02 -4.20 -3.77
C LEU A 137 -10.73 -3.80 -2.30
N ALA A 138 -9.58 -3.20 -2.02
CA ALA A 138 -9.26 -2.68 -0.70
C ALA A 138 -10.14 -1.47 -0.31
N PHE A 139 -10.46 -0.60 -1.29
CA PHE A 139 -11.46 0.45 -1.12
C PHE A 139 -12.86 -0.11 -0.82
N ALA A 140 -13.28 -1.17 -1.53
CA ALA A 140 -14.58 -1.82 -1.33
C ALA A 140 -14.72 -2.60 0.00
N SER A 141 -13.62 -2.79 0.74
CA SER A 141 -13.59 -3.56 2.00
C SER A 141 -13.24 -2.70 3.23
N GLY A 142 -12.94 -1.41 3.06
CA GLY A 142 -12.70 -0.46 4.16
C GLY A 142 -11.32 -0.56 4.85
N GLY A 143 -10.47 -1.50 4.44
CA GLY A 143 -9.14 -1.76 5.02
C GLY A 143 -8.06 -0.73 4.66
N LEU A 144 -8.31 0.55 4.95
CA LEU A 144 -7.56 1.70 4.38
C LEU A 144 -6.07 1.75 4.78
N GLY A 145 -5.66 1.07 5.86
CA GLY A 145 -4.25 0.91 6.23
C GLY A 145 -3.51 -0.11 5.36
N VAL A 146 -4.01 -1.34 5.29
CA VAL A 146 -3.40 -2.46 4.53
C VAL A 146 -3.29 -2.14 3.04
N ALA A 147 -4.26 -1.39 2.50
CA ALA A 147 -4.24 -0.88 1.14
C ALA A 147 -2.99 -0.02 0.85
N VAL A 148 -2.59 0.83 1.80
CA VAL A 148 -1.45 1.76 1.66
C VAL A 148 -0.13 1.02 1.81
N ASP A 149 -0.02 0.09 2.76
CA ASP A 149 1.20 -0.69 2.96
C ASP A 149 1.51 -1.59 1.74
N MET A 150 0.48 -2.19 1.12
CA MET A 150 0.63 -2.92 -0.14
C MET A 150 1.03 -2.01 -1.32
N LEU A 151 0.42 -0.82 -1.43
CA LEU A 151 0.78 0.17 -2.47
C LEU A 151 2.24 0.59 -2.37
N TRP A 152 2.72 0.86 -1.15
CA TRP A 152 4.11 1.27 -0.90
C TRP A 152 5.10 0.12 -1.15
N ALA A 153 4.80 -1.08 -0.67
CA ALA A 153 5.68 -2.24 -0.77
C ALA A 153 5.81 -2.78 -2.22
N ALA A 154 4.76 -2.66 -3.05
CA ALA A 154 4.75 -3.24 -4.39
C ALA A 154 5.28 -2.31 -5.50
N ALA A 155 5.20 -0.99 -5.33
CA ALA A 155 5.42 -0.04 -6.44
C ALA A 155 6.34 1.17 -6.14
N GLY A 156 6.62 1.47 -4.86
CA GLY A 156 7.30 2.72 -4.52
C GLY A 156 6.51 3.97 -4.93
N GLY A 157 7.21 5.09 -5.19
CA GLY A 157 6.58 6.36 -5.52
C GLY A 157 5.82 6.37 -6.86
N ASP A 158 6.22 5.51 -7.79
CA ASP A 158 5.78 5.54 -9.20
C ASP A 158 4.26 5.32 -9.35
N ALA A 159 3.64 4.49 -8.50
CA ALA A 159 2.18 4.32 -8.51
C ALA A 159 1.43 5.56 -7.99
N GLN A 160 2.03 6.29 -7.05
CA GLN A 160 1.45 7.53 -6.53
C GLN A 160 1.57 8.66 -7.55
N ASP A 161 2.73 8.79 -8.20
CA ASP A 161 2.93 9.75 -9.30
C ASP A 161 2.10 9.40 -10.54
N PHE A 162 1.95 8.12 -10.90
CA PHE A 162 1.05 7.70 -11.97
C PHE A 162 -0.40 8.11 -11.68
N MET A 163 -0.92 7.83 -10.48
CA MET A 163 -2.30 8.20 -10.11
C MET A 163 -2.50 9.72 -9.96
N LEU A 164 -1.49 10.47 -9.50
CA LEU A 164 -1.52 11.94 -9.42
C LEU A 164 -1.35 12.63 -10.79
N THR A 165 -0.76 11.94 -11.76
CA THR A 165 -0.63 12.42 -13.15
C THR A 165 -1.64 11.80 -14.10
N LEU A 166 -2.49 10.85 -13.68
CA LEU A 166 -3.43 10.15 -14.55
C LEU A 166 -4.42 11.12 -15.22
N ASP A 167 -4.99 12.07 -14.48
CA ASP A 167 -5.82 13.15 -15.05
C ASP A 167 -5.06 13.97 -16.12
N LYS A 168 -3.77 14.24 -15.90
CA LYS A 168 -2.93 14.98 -16.87
C LYS A 168 -2.59 14.15 -18.09
N HIS A 169 -2.31 12.86 -17.92
CA HIS A 169 -2.06 11.93 -19.01
C HIS A 169 -3.34 11.73 -19.84
N LEU A 170 -4.50 11.55 -19.20
CA LEU A 170 -5.79 11.47 -19.88
C LEU A 170 -6.14 12.75 -20.65
N GLU A 171 -5.84 13.95 -20.12
CA GLU A 171 -6.02 15.21 -20.86
C GLU A 171 -4.96 15.47 -21.95
N SER A 172 -3.68 15.13 -21.74
CA SER A 172 -2.65 15.24 -22.79
C SER A 172 -2.94 14.27 -23.93
N TRP A 173 -3.26 13.03 -23.59
CA TRP A 173 -3.68 12.01 -24.53
C TRP A 173 -5.10 12.23 -25.04
N LYS A 174 -5.93 13.14 -24.49
CA LYS A 174 -7.34 13.34 -24.93
C LYS A 174 -7.44 13.55 -26.43
N ASN A 175 -6.57 14.39 -26.99
CA ASN A 175 -6.52 14.65 -28.42
C ASN A 175 -5.86 13.51 -29.22
N GLU A 176 -4.94 12.76 -28.63
CA GLU A 176 -4.28 11.61 -29.26
C GLU A 176 -5.18 10.36 -29.26
N ILE A 177 -5.99 10.18 -28.22
CA ILE A 177 -7.07 9.19 -28.07
C ILE A 177 -8.22 9.56 -29.00
N ILE A 178 -8.67 10.81 -29.05
CA ILE A 178 -9.68 11.25 -30.02
C ILE A 178 -9.15 11.04 -31.45
N ASN A 179 -7.94 11.51 -31.78
CA ASN A 179 -7.40 11.34 -33.13
C ASN A 179 -7.09 9.86 -33.45
N GLY A 180 -6.67 9.07 -32.46
CA GLY A 180 -6.44 7.63 -32.54
C GLY A 180 -7.73 6.87 -32.78
N LEU A 181 -8.71 6.96 -31.89
CA LEU A 181 -10.04 6.36 -32.03
C LEU A 181 -10.72 6.77 -33.34
N ARG A 182 -10.60 8.02 -33.78
CA ARG A 182 -11.13 8.47 -35.08
C ARG A 182 -10.34 7.91 -36.27
N THR A 183 -9.01 7.83 -36.18
CA THR A 183 -8.16 7.22 -37.23
C THR A 183 -8.42 5.73 -37.34
N ILE A 184 -8.58 5.02 -36.22
CA ILE A 184 -8.88 3.59 -36.16
C ILE A 184 -10.33 3.35 -36.60
N SER A 185 -11.30 4.12 -36.13
CA SER A 185 -12.71 4.03 -36.58
C SER A 185 -12.83 4.28 -38.09
N ARG A 186 -12.05 5.21 -38.67
CA ARG A 186 -11.99 5.43 -40.13
C ARG A 186 -11.25 4.33 -40.87
N SER A 187 -10.20 3.76 -40.28
CA SER A 187 -9.46 2.64 -40.88
C SER A 187 -10.30 1.35 -40.86
N PHE A 188 -11.03 1.11 -39.77
CA PHE A 188 -11.98 0.01 -39.63
C PHE A 188 -13.23 0.24 -40.50
N ALA A 189 -13.70 1.49 -40.66
CA ALA A 189 -14.73 1.81 -41.63
C ALA A 189 -14.28 1.50 -43.07
N ARG A 190 -13.07 1.90 -43.49
CA ARG A 190 -12.52 1.50 -44.81
C ARG A 190 -12.41 -0.02 -44.95
N PHE A 191 -11.92 -0.69 -43.91
CA PHE A 191 -11.82 -2.16 -43.87
C PHE A 191 -13.17 -2.87 -43.91
N ILE A 192 -14.26 -2.24 -43.46
CA ILE A 192 -15.63 -2.78 -43.56
C ILE A 192 -16.32 -2.32 -44.86
N GLU A 193 -15.97 -1.16 -45.42
CA GLU A 193 -16.41 -0.66 -46.74
C GLU A 193 -15.91 -1.56 -47.87
N ASP A 194 -14.64 -1.96 -47.82
CA ASP A 194 -14.09 -3.00 -48.68
C ASP A 194 -12.96 -3.78 -47.95
N PRO A 195 -13.30 -4.91 -47.30
CA PRO A 195 -12.33 -5.84 -46.71
C PRO A 195 -11.40 -6.48 -47.76
N THR A 196 -11.62 -6.20 -49.03
CA THR A 196 -10.99 -6.82 -50.19
C THR A 196 -10.44 -5.82 -51.22
N SER A 197 -10.34 -4.51 -50.92
CA SER A 197 -9.79 -3.49 -51.86
C SER A 197 -8.25 -3.51 -51.97
N VAL A 198 -7.71 -4.72 -52.10
CA VAL A 198 -6.63 -5.17 -52.98
C VAL A 198 -5.60 -4.19 -53.51
N GLU A 199 -5.91 -2.99 -54.01
CA GLU A 199 -4.94 -2.20 -54.79
C GLU A 199 -3.75 -1.70 -53.94
N ASP A 200 -4.01 -1.08 -52.79
CA ASP A 200 -2.97 -0.60 -51.85
C ASP A 200 -2.37 -1.75 -50.99
N GLN A 201 -3.12 -2.85 -50.81
CA GLN A 201 -2.62 -4.04 -50.11
C GLN A 201 -1.78 -4.95 -51.01
N MET A 202 -2.09 -5.12 -52.29
CA MET A 202 -1.28 -5.94 -53.21
C MET A 202 0.06 -5.31 -53.50
N GLU A 203 0.17 -3.99 -53.63
CA GLU A 203 1.50 -3.37 -53.84
C GLU A 203 2.40 -3.53 -52.60
N ARG A 204 1.83 -3.53 -51.39
CA ARG A 204 2.57 -3.75 -50.13
C ARG A 204 2.86 -5.23 -49.84
N VAL A 205 1.92 -6.14 -50.08
CA VAL A 205 2.13 -7.59 -49.89
C VAL A 205 3.05 -8.16 -50.98
N GLY A 206 3.04 -7.60 -52.19
CA GLY A 206 3.95 -7.96 -53.28
C GLY A 206 5.40 -7.46 -53.09
N LYS A 207 5.65 -6.54 -52.15
CA LYS A 207 6.98 -5.95 -51.86
C LYS A 207 7.29 -6.05 -50.37
N LYS A 208 7.68 -7.25 -49.90
CA LYS A 208 8.16 -7.43 -48.53
C LYS A 208 9.47 -6.68 -48.30
N ASP A 209 9.43 -5.68 -47.43
CA ASP A 209 10.42 -5.48 -46.36
C ASP A 209 9.76 -4.71 -45.20
N GLY A 210 10.19 -4.98 -43.96
CA GLY A 210 9.67 -4.33 -42.75
C GLY A 210 8.56 -5.07 -41.98
N PHE A 211 7.84 -4.29 -41.14
CA PHE A 211 7.03 -4.72 -39.98
C PHE A 211 5.98 -5.84 -40.23
N PHE A 212 5.45 -5.99 -41.44
CA PHE A 212 4.39 -6.97 -41.76
C PHE A 212 4.88 -8.23 -42.49
N SER A 213 6.19 -8.51 -42.46
CA SER A 213 6.80 -9.64 -43.18
C SER A 213 6.35 -11.05 -42.72
N TRP A 214 5.64 -11.17 -41.59
CA TRP A 214 5.32 -12.42 -40.89
C TRP A 214 3.91 -12.99 -41.14
N VAL A 215 3.03 -12.28 -41.85
CA VAL A 215 1.60 -12.66 -42.01
C VAL A 215 1.41 -13.87 -42.96
N PRO A 216 0.65 -14.93 -42.58
CA PRO A 216 0.41 -16.12 -43.41
C PRO A 216 -0.67 -15.97 -44.50
N SER A 217 -0.58 -16.80 -45.55
CA SER A 217 -1.47 -16.73 -46.73
C SER A 217 -2.91 -17.23 -46.52
N GLN A 218 -3.25 -17.85 -45.39
CA GLN A 218 -4.61 -18.34 -45.13
C GLN A 218 -5.61 -17.22 -44.77
N GLU A 219 -5.12 -16.09 -44.24
CA GLU A 219 -5.96 -14.94 -43.87
C GLU A 219 -6.69 -14.33 -45.08
N HIS A 220 -6.12 -14.45 -46.28
CA HIS A 220 -6.73 -13.97 -47.52
C HIS A 220 -8.09 -14.65 -47.83
N ILE A 221 -8.30 -15.89 -47.39
CA ILE A 221 -9.59 -16.58 -47.53
C ILE A 221 -10.60 -16.06 -46.50
N ALA A 222 -10.15 -15.75 -45.28
CA ALA A 222 -11.00 -15.19 -44.23
C ALA A 222 -11.55 -13.80 -44.61
N LEU A 223 -10.74 -12.95 -45.26
CA LEU A 223 -11.15 -11.62 -45.70
C LEU A 223 -12.23 -11.66 -46.80
N VAL A 224 -12.11 -12.56 -47.78
CA VAL A 224 -13.14 -12.74 -48.82
C VAL A 224 -14.45 -13.30 -48.24
N ALA A 225 -14.36 -14.24 -47.29
CA ALA A 225 -15.54 -14.75 -46.58
C ALA A 225 -16.20 -13.66 -45.71
N LEU A 226 -15.39 -12.79 -45.08
CA LEU A 226 -15.85 -11.68 -44.25
C LEU A 226 -16.65 -10.65 -45.07
N ASP A 227 -16.16 -10.21 -46.23
CA ASP A 227 -16.92 -9.27 -47.08
C ASP A 227 -18.26 -9.86 -47.56
N GLN A 228 -18.24 -11.10 -48.03
CA GLN A 228 -19.45 -11.78 -48.49
C GLN A 228 -20.49 -11.90 -47.36
N LEU A 229 -20.06 -12.26 -46.15
CA LEU A 229 -20.94 -12.36 -44.98
C LEU A 229 -21.49 -11.00 -44.55
N LEU A 230 -20.64 -9.97 -44.44
CA LEU A 230 -21.05 -8.61 -44.06
C LEU A 230 -22.03 -8.01 -45.08
N SER A 231 -21.82 -8.29 -46.36
CA SER A 231 -22.68 -7.86 -47.47
C SER A 231 -24.02 -8.61 -47.49
N HIS A 232 -24.04 -9.94 -47.29
CA HIS A 232 -25.28 -10.73 -47.26
C HIS A 232 -26.14 -10.53 -46.01
N THR A 233 -25.53 -10.32 -44.85
CA THR A 233 -26.26 -10.08 -43.57
C THR A 233 -26.84 -8.68 -43.45
N GLY A 234 -26.46 -7.75 -44.33
CA GLY A 234 -26.79 -6.33 -44.20
C GLY A 234 -26.15 -5.68 -42.95
N LEU A 235 -25.15 -6.33 -42.35
CA LEU A 235 -24.39 -5.77 -41.22
C LEU A 235 -23.40 -4.71 -41.71
N LYS A 236 -22.84 -4.83 -42.92
CA LYS A 236 -21.91 -3.87 -43.53
C LYS A 236 -22.40 -2.42 -43.39
N SER A 237 -23.58 -2.09 -43.91
CA SER A 237 -24.14 -0.73 -43.84
C SER A 237 -24.52 -0.29 -42.43
N LYS A 238 -24.90 -1.20 -41.52
CA LYS A 238 -25.20 -0.88 -40.10
C LYS A 238 -23.94 -0.57 -39.32
N ILE A 239 -22.88 -1.36 -39.48
CA ILE A 239 -21.58 -1.17 -38.86
C ILE A 239 -20.95 0.13 -39.37
N LEU A 240 -21.02 0.42 -40.67
CA LEU A 240 -20.54 1.68 -41.24
C LEU A 240 -21.33 2.90 -40.76
N ALA A 241 -22.65 2.80 -40.67
CA ALA A 241 -23.48 3.86 -40.08
C ALA A 241 -23.12 4.11 -38.60
N TRP A 242 -22.89 3.04 -37.83
CA TRP A 242 -22.46 3.12 -36.43
C TRP A 242 -21.04 3.69 -36.29
N LEU A 243 -20.06 3.22 -37.07
CA LEU A 243 -18.67 3.74 -37.07
C LEU A 243 -18.60 5.21 -37.50
N ALA A 244 -19.42 5.61 -38.47
CA ALA A 244 -19.50 7.01 -38.88
C ALA A 244 -20.19 7.89 -37.82
N GLU A 245 -21.17 7.35 -37.09
CA GLU A 245 -21.81 8.04 -35.96
C GLU A 245 -20.89 8.09 -34.73
N PHE A 246 -20.10 7.03 -34.50
CA PHE A 246 -19.05 6.97 -33.49
C PHE A 246 -17.95 8.00 -33.82
N ASP A 247 -17.38 8.02 -35.02
CA ASP A 247 -16.39 9.03 -35.45
C ASP A 247 -16.93 10.47 -35.37
N ARG A 248 -18.20 10.70 -35.73
CA ARG A 248 -18.85 12.01 -35.55
C ARG A 248 -18.87 12.41 -34.07
N ASN A 249 -19.32 11.52 -33.19
CA ASN A 249 -19.52 11.82 -31.78
C ASN A 249 -18.29 11.60 -30.88
N THR A 250 -17.21 10.94 -31.34
CA THR A 250 -16.02 10.61 -30.52
C THR A 250 -15.47 11.83 -29.75
N PRO A 251 -15.31 13.03 -30.34
CA PRO A 251 -14.81 14.18 -29.59
C PRO A 251 -15.78 14.69 -28.53
N ALA A 252 -17.10 14.54 -28.76
CA ALA A 252 -18.12 14.92 -27.79
C ALA A 252 -18.26 13.87 -26.67
N MET A 253 -18.23 12.58 -27.01
CA MET A 253 -18.24 11.48 -26.05
C MET A 253 -16.99 11.49 -25.17
N ILE A 254 -15.78 11.51 -25.74
CA ILE A 254 -14.53 11.59 -24.96
C ILE A 254 -14.43 12.96 -24.24
N GLY A 255 -14.98 14.02 -24.85
CA GLY A 255 -15.13 15.33 -24.23
C GLY A 255 -15.99 15.32 -22.96
N GLN A 256 -17.10 14.56 -22.95
CA GLN A 256 -17.95 14.31 -21.78
C GLN A 256 -17.37 13.25 -20.83
N ALA A 257 -16.54 12.32 -21.32
CA ALA A 257 -16.00 11.20 -20.55
C ALA A 257 -14.84 11.57 -19.63
N ILE A 258 -13.84 12.25 -20.19
CA ILE A 258 -12.82 12.95 -19.40
C ILE A 258 -13.44 14.22 -18.78
N GLY A 259 -14.54 14.70 -19.38
CA GLY A 259 -15.38 15.77 -18.88
C GLY A 259 -14.67 17.11 -18.82
N THR A 260 -15.16 17.94 -17.91
CA THR A 260 -14.33 18.90 -17.18
C THR A 260 -13.95 18.28 -15.83
N VAL A 261 -12.74 18.57 -15.35
CA VAL A 261 -12.13 18.04 -14.11
C VAL A 261 -13.01 18.24 -12.85
N GLY A 262 -13.99 19.14 -12.88
CA GLY A 262 -14.97 19.31 -11.81
C GLY A 262 -16.11 18.29 -11.82
N GLU A 263 -16.79 18.15 -12.95
CA GLU A 263 -18.07 17.43 -13.03
C GLU A 263 -17.92 15.92 -12.83
N ALA A 264 -16.77 15.35 -13.23
CA ALA A 264 -16.49 13.92 -13.06
C ALA A 264 -16.05 13.53 -11.63
N GLY A 265 -15.74 14.50 -10.75
CA GLY A 265 -15.23 14.22 -9.39
C GLY A 265 -13.95 13.37 -9.41
N SER A 266 -12.89 13.90 -10.05
CA SER A 266 -11.86 13.09 -10.71
C SER A 266 -11.14 12.01 -9.89
N LEU A 267 -10.52 11.06 -10.59
CA LEU A 267 -9.60 10.09 -10.01
C LEU A 267 -8.46 10.78 -9.24
N ALA A 268 -7.97 11.93 -9.72
CA ALA A 268 -7.05 12.75 -8.94
C ALA A 268 -7.66 13.33 -7.64
N CYS A 269 -8.98 13.52 -7.52
CA CYS A 269 -9.62 13.90 -6.27
C CYS A 269 -9.62 12.76 -5.24
N MET A 270 -9.90 11.51 -5.67
CA MET A 270 -9.74 10.33 -4.82
C MET A 270 -8.27 10.09 -4.46
N ALA A 271 -7.36 10.13 -5.44
CA ALA A 271 -5.92 10.01 -5.23
C ALA A 271 -5.36 11.14 -4.35
N TRP A 272 -5.92 12.36 -4.41
CA TRP A 272 -5.58 13.47 -3.53
C TRP A 272 -6.14 13.29 -2.10
N GLN A 273 -7.34 12.73 -1.92
CA GLN A 273 -7.83 12.38 -0.58
C GLN A 273 -6.98 11.27 0.06
N ILE A 274 -6.55 10.27 -0.74
CA ILE A 274 -5.60 9.22 -0.33
C ILE A 274 -4.23 9.85 -0.01
N ALA A 275 -3.69 10.70 -0.89
CA ALA A 275 -2.40 11.36 -0.69
C ALA A 275 -2.41 12.37 0.47
N GLN A 276 -3.55 13.00 0.77
CA GLN A 276 -3.71 13.83 1.98
C GLN A 276 -3.73 12.98 3.25
N ALA A 277 -4.33 11.78 3.24
CA ALA A 277 -4.23 10.84 4.35
C ALA A 277 -2.80 10.32 4.57
N ILE A 278 -2.04 10.09 3.48
CA ILE A 278 -0.65 9.62 3.52
C ILE A 278 0.32 10.74 3.93
N GLY A 279 0.16 11.96 3.37
CA GLY A 279 1.05 13.10 3.60
C GLY A 279 1.09 13.59 5.05
N HIS A 280 0.09 13.25 5.86
CA HIS A 280 0.08 13.49 7.30
C HIS A 280 1.09 12.64 8.11
N ARG A 281 1.85 11.71 7.48
CA ARG A 281 2.75 10.77 8.17
C ARG A 281 4.25 10.81 7.81
N GLY A 282 4.74 11.73 6.96
CA GLY A 282 6.20 11.92 6.88
C GLY A 282 6.75 12.82 5.78
N LYS A 283 8.06 13.06 5.91
CA LYS A 283 8.98 13.86 5.04
C LYS A 283 8.97 15.38 5.26
N LEU A 284 10.08 16.13 5.15
CA LEU A 284 11.56 15.94 5.33
C LEU A 284 12.24 17.27 4.86
N SER A 285 13.44 17.57 5.39
CA SER A 285 14.64 18.22 4.79
C SER A 285 14.93 19.74 4.55
N GLU A 286 15.87 20.30 5.33
CA GLU A 286 16.59 21.62 5.36
C GLU A 286 17.42 21.99 4.08
N PRO A 287 18.19 23.14 3.93
CA PRO A 287 19.14 23.82 4.88
C PRO A 287 19.20 25.39 4.78
N GLN A 288 20.27 26.23 4.91
CA GLN A 288 21.76 26.12 4.92
C GLN A 288 22.51 27.44 5.36
N ALA A 289 23.86 27.45 5.27
CA ALA A 289 24.84 28.58 5.15
C ALA A 289 25.36 29.33 6.42
N SER A 290 26.65 29.75 6.54
CA SER A 290 27.89 29.47 5.75
C SER A 290 29.24 29.95 6.42
N LEU A 291 30.31 29.13 6.30
CA LEU A 291 31.79 29.41 6.16
C LEU A 291 32.55 30.41 7.11
N PRO A 292 33.92 30.49 7.15
CA PRO A 292 35.00 29.82 6.37
C PRO A 292 36.23 29.21 7.14
N HIS A 293 37.18 28.61 6.37
CA HIS A 293 38.59 28.23 6.69
C HIS A 293 38.87 27.04 7.65
N GLY A 294 39.96 26.24 7.49
CA GLY A 294 40.97 26.17 6.42
C GLY A 294 42.15 25.18 6.68
N GLU A 295 42.91 24.83 5.63
CA GLU A 295 44.26 24.17 5.54
C GLU A 295 44.57 22.82 6.27
N GLY A 296 45.46 21.95 5.72
CA GLY A 296 45.78 20.69 6.45
C GLY A 296 46.82 19.59 6.05
N VAL A 297 47.57 19.63 4.93
CA VAL A 297 48.79 18.76 4.70
C VAL A 297 48.57 17.22 4.49
N HIS A 298 49.63 16.47 4.12
CA HIS A 298 49.65 15.18 3.36
C HIS A 298 50.65 14.12 3.95
N PRO A 299 50.91 12.91 3.34
CA PRO A 299 51.50 11.71 4.00
C PRO A 299 53.03 11.52 3.63
N PRO A 300 53.71 10.32 3.51
CA PRO A 300 53.34 9.08 2.76
C PRO A 300 53.86 7.69 3.28
N ALA A 301 53.52 6.62 2.52
CA ALA A 301 54.31 5.39 2.22
C ALA A 301 54.44 4.20 3.23
N GLY A 302 54.60 2.93 2.78
CA GLY A 302 54.41 2.37 1.42
C GLY A 302 55.15 1.05 1.07
N HIS A 303 54.80 0.44 -0.10
CA HIS A 303 55.54 -0.59 -0.89
C HIS A 303 55.68 -2.04 -0.32
N LYS A 304 55.85 -3.15 -1.08
CA LYS A 304 55.85 -3.55 -2.54
C LYS A 304 55.78 -5.11 -2.62
N GLY A 305 55.50 -5.83 -3.74
CA GLY A 305 54.98 -5.46 -5.07
C GLY A 305 55.59 -6.23 -6.29
N GLY A 306 54.98 -7.33 -6.76
CA GLY A 306 55.31 -8.07 -8.03
C GLY A 306 55.33 -9.62 -7.90
N ALA A 307 55.17 -10.47 -8.93
CA ALA A 307 54.87 -10.29 -10.38
C ALA A 307 54.27 -11.59 -11.01
N ASN A 308 53.82 -11.55 -12.29
CA ASN A 308 53.14 -12.64 -13.05
C ASN A 308 54.05 -13.31 -14.13
N PRO A 309 53.70 -14.48 -14.73
CA PRO A 309 52.98 -14.49 -16.02
C PRO A 309 52.03 -15.70 -16.33
N GLU A 310 51.28 -15.59 -17.45
CA GLU A 310 50.26 -16.51 -18.04
C GLU A 310 50.87 -17.62 -18.96
N PRO A 311 50.16 -18.44 -19.82
CA PRO A 311 48.72 -18.46 -20.23
C PRO A 311 48.01 -19.83 -20.52
N HIS A 312 46.75 -19.76 -21.01
CA HIS A 312 45.98 -20.67 -21.93
C HIS A 312 44.60 -21.23 -21.47
N GLN A 313 43.50 -20.59 -21.94
CA GLN A 313 42.39 -21.07 -22.83
C GLN A 313 41.64 -22.44 -22.63
N PRO A 314 40.44 -22.69 -23.22
CA PRO A 314 39.17 -22.71 -22.45
C PRO A 314 38.20 -23.92 -22.69
N ALA A 315 36.93 -23.77 -22.26
CA ALA A 315 35.73 -24.60 -22.54
C ALA A 315 35.58 -25.90 -21.69
N PRO A 316 34.37 -26.52 -21.55
CA PRO A 316 33.11 -26.29 -22.28
C PRO A 316 31.83 -26.04 -21.44
N SER A 317 30.72 -25.83 -22.15
CA SER A 317 29.33 -25.76 -21.68
C SER A 317 28.69 -27.14 -21.47
N HIS A 318 27.70 -27.24 -20.56
CA HIS A 318 26.77 -28.38 -20.53
C HIS A 318 25.31 -27.96 -20.32
N GLU A 319 24.45 -28.51 -21.17
CA GLU A 319 22.99 -28.55 -20.99
C GLU A 319 22.63 -29.61 -19.94
N ALA A 320 21.50 -29.44 -19.24
CA ALA A 320 20.95 -30.45 -18.34
C ALA A 320 19.54 -30.84 -18.78
N GLN A 321 19.35 -32.11 -19.16
CA GLN A 321 18.04 -32.63 -19.55
C GLN A 321 17.20 -32.99 -18.32
N VAL A 322 15.90 -32.68 -18.36
CA VAL A 322 14.95 -33.09 -17.31
C VAL A 322 14.69 -34.60 -17.41
N SER A 323 14.80 -35.30 -16.29
CA SER A 323 14.44 -36.71 -16.14
C SER A 323 13.54 -36.90 -14.93
N THR A 324 12.36 -37.49 -15.12
CA THR A 324 11.39 -37.78 -14.05
C THR A 324 11.62 -39.17 -13.47
N GLY A 325 12.02 -39.29 -12.21
CA GLY A 325 12.13 -40.60 -11.56
C GLY A 325 12.48 -40.61 -10.08
N ALA A 326 11.53 -41.11 -9.27
CA ALA A 326 11.67 -41.64 -7.90
C ALA A 326 12.23 -40.74 -6.78
N ARG A 327 11.66 -40.91 -5.57
CA ARG A 327 12.28 -40.46 -4.31
C ARG A 327 13.51 -41.33 -4.02
N THR A 328 14.70 -40.74 -4.06
CA THR A 328 15.90 -41.27 -3.40
C THR A 328 16.14 -40.58 -2.05
N GLU A 329 17.13 -41.06 -1.31
CA GLU A 329 17.40 -40.72 0.10
C GLU A 329 17.68 -39.22 0.34
N PRO A 330 17.42 -38.70 1.56
CA PRO A 330 17.57 -37.27 1.85
C PRO A 330 19.03 -36.81 1.75
N ASP A 331 19.23 -35.64 1.11
CA ASP A 331 20.53 -34.97 0.99
C ASP A 331 21.08 -34.54 2.37
N GLN A 332 21.76 -35.45 3.04
CA GLN A 332 22.65 -35.12 4.16
C GLN A 332 23.88 -34.39 3.63
N LYS A 333 23.77 -33.09 3.39
CA LYS A 333 24.93 -32.21 3.23
C LYS A 333 25.83 -32.40 4.47
N PRO A 334 27.09 -32.87 4.31
CA PRO A 334 27.98 -33.05 5.46
C PRO A 334 28.17 -31.73 6.19
N GLY A 335 27.95 -31.72 7.50
CA GLY A 335 28.01 -30.55 8.36
C GLY A 335 29.42 -29.96 8.47
N THR A 336 29.88 -29.26 7.44
CA THR A 336 31.13 -28.51 7.48
C THR A 336 31.01 -27.38 8.50
N HIS A 337 31.60 -27.56 9.68
CA HIS A 337 31.66 -26.55 10.74
C HIS A 337 32.36 -25.27 10.23
N GLU A 338 31.57 -24.27 9.82
CA GLU A 338 32.10 -22.94 9.55
C GLU A 338 32.59 -22.32 10.88
N GLN A 339 33.89 -22.04 10.97
CA GLN A 339 34.61 -21.65 12.20
C GLN A 339 34.30 -20.21 12.69
N ARG A 340 33.03 -19.76 12.59
CA ARG A 340 32.57 -18.46 13.08
C ARG A 340 31.64 -18.54 14.30
N THR A 341 31.07 -19.71 14.58
CA THR A 341 30.43 -19.96 15.89
C THR A 341 31.53 -20.17 16.93
N GLN A 342 31.55 -19.36 18.00
CA GLN A 342 32.60 -19.39 19.01
C GLN A 342 32.62 -20.75 19.73
N GLN A 343 33.68 -21.55 19.54
CA GLN A 343 33.82 -22.84 20.21
C GLN A 343 33.94 -22.64 21.73
N GLY A 344 32.92 -23.07 22.47
CA GLY A 344 32.88 -23.03 23.94
C GLY A 344 31.87 -22.06 24.56
N ALA A 345 31.16 -21.25 23.76
CA ALA A 345 30.05 -20.44 24.28
C ALA A 345 28.81 -21.33 24.55
N GLU A 346 28.20 -21.21 25.74
CA GLU A 346 26.88 -21.80 26.00
C GLU A 346 25.79 -21.07 25.20
N ALA A 347 24.78 -21.81 24.76
CA ALA A 347 23.63 -21.25 24.06
C ALA A 347 22.75 -20.41 25.00
N SER A 348 22.28 -19.26 24.52
CA SER A 348 21.22 -18.50 25.15
C SER A 348 19.99 -19.37 25.36
N ARG A 349 19.48 -19.38 26.60
CA ARG A 349 18.28 -20.12 27.02
C ARG A 349 16.98 -19.39 26.68
N THR A 350 17.06 -18.12 26.27
CA THR A 350 15.92 -17.33 25.76
C THR A 350 16.02 -17.14 24.25
N PRO A 351 14.88 -17.02 23.54
CA PRO A 351 14.85 -16.50 22.18
C PRO A 351 15.61 -15.17 22.03
N ALA A 352 16.02 -14.86 20.80
CA ALA A 352 16.42 -13.50 20.44
C ALA A 352 15.24 -12.53 20.58
N LYS A 353 15.53 -11.25 20.83
CA LYS A 353 14.50 -10.19 20.93
C LYS A 353 14.02 -9.81 19.55
N ASN A 354 12.73 -9.96 19.25
CA ASN A 354 12.18 -9.64 17.93
C ASN A 354 12.39 -8.16 17.55
N GLY A 355 12.32 -7.27 18.54
CA GLY A 355 12.48 -5.81 18.37
C GLY A 355 13.91 -5.29 18.10
N CYS A 356 14.97 -6.12 18.05
CA CYS A 356 16.34 -5.64 17.84
C CYS A 356 16.72 -5.33 16.36
N GLY A 357 15.73 -5.17 15.48
CA GLY A 357 15.97 -5.16 14.03
C GLY A 357 16.31 -6.54 13.49
N CYS A 358 15.89 -7.61 14.18
CA CYS A 358 15.93 -8.96 13.61
C CYS A 358 15.11 -8.99 12.33
N PRO A 359 15.65 -9.56 11.22
CA PRO A 359 14.84 -9.84 10.04
C PRO A 359 13.62 -10.64 10.48
N PRO A 360 12.39 -10.24 10.10
CA PRO A 360 11.22 -10.99 10.48
C PRO A 360 11.37 -12.41 9.94
N VAL A 361 11.30 -13.42 10.81
CA VAL A 361 11.51 -14.84 10.46
C VAL A 361 10.31 -15.42 9.67
N LYS A 362 9.57 -14.54 8.97
CA LYS A 362 8.25 -14.75 8.41
C LYS A 362 8.29 -15.55 7.10
N GLY A 363 8.56 -16.84 7.20
CA GLY A 363 7.58 -17.77 6.65
C GLY A 363 6.27 -17.61 7.44
N GLY A 364 5.12 -17.84 6.81
CA GLY A 364 3.81 -17.42 7.36
C GLY A 364 3.30 -18.13 8.63
N GLY A 365 4.11 -18.96 9.29
CA GLY A 365 3.78 -19.68 10.52
C GLY A 365 4.26 -18.96 11.79
N SER A 366 3.90 -19.50 12.96
CA SER A 366 4.19 -18.91 14.27
C SER A 366 5.37 -19.56 15.02
N ILE A 367 6.02 -20.57 14.43
CA ILE A 367 7.16 -21.29 15.01
C ILE A 367 8.45 -20.46 15.03
N ASN A 368 9.15 -20.43 16.17
CA ASN A 368 10.49 -19.88 16.28
C ASN A 368 11.50 -20.88 15.69
N TYR A 369 12.08 -20.58 14.53
CA TYR A 369 13.01 -21.50 13.90
C TYR A 369 14.34 -21.70 14.66
N ALA A 370 14.69 -20.85 15.65
CA ALA A 370 15.94 -20.98 16.42
C ALA A 370 15.80 -21.90 17.65
N MET A 371 14.61 -21.91 18.25
CA MET A 371 14.31 -22.58 19.52
C MET A 371 13.36 -23.78 19.33
N GLY A 372 12.40 -23.66 18.41
CA GLY A 372 11.36 -24.64 18.12
C GLY A 372 10.04 -24.42 18.86
N ASP A 373 9.91 -23.35 19.63
CA ASP A 373 8.68 -22.99 20.34
C ASP A 373 7.66 -22.25 19.45
N GLU A 374 6.38 -22.45 19.75
CA GLU A 374 5.24 -21.86 19.05
C GLU A 374 4.87 -20.51 19.69
N ASN A 375 4.64 -19.49 18.86
CA ASN A 375 4.52 -18.09 19.26
C ASN A 375 3.22 -17.49 18.68
N LEU A 376 2.10 -18.06 19.09
CA LEU A 376 0.78 -17.70 18.58
C LEU A 376 0.27 -16.41 19.22
N GLU A 377 0.26 -15.33 18.44
CA GLU A 377 -0.43 -14.09 18.78
C GLU A 377 -1.86 -14.10 18.22
N GLN A 378 -2.85 -13.83 19.08
CA GLN A 378 -4.25 -13.65 18.67
C GLN A 378 -4.83 -12.40 19.32
N THR A 379 -5.27 -11.46 18.49
CA THR A 379 -6.07 -10.31 18.95
C THR A 379 -7.54 -10.72 19.00
N ASP A 380 -8.19 -10.45 20.13
CA ASP A 380 -9.60 -10.74 20.36
C ASP A 380 -10.49 -9.54 20.02
N PHE A 381 -10.02 -8.34 20.39
CA PHE A 381 -10.68 -7.07 20.10
C PHE A 381 -9.67 -5.91 20.13
N ALA A 382 -10.02 -4.82 19.47
CA ALA A 382 -9.35 -3.52 19.59
C ALA A 382 -10.41 -2.44 19.83
N LEU A 383 -10.12 -1.49 20.70
CA LEU A 383 -11.00 -0.36 21.03
C LEU A 383 -10.26 0.96 20.86
N ASP A 384 -10.83 1.86 20.06
CA ASP A 384 -10.34 3.23 19.91
C ASP A 384 -10.66 4.09 21.14
N GLY A 385 -9.69 4.93 21.51
CA GLY A 385 -9.75 5.89 22.62
C GLY A 385 -8.72 7.00 22.42
N VAL A 386 -8.36 7.74 23.48
CA VAL A 386 -7.18 8.62 23.43
C VAL A 386 -5.93 7.77 23.29
N VAL A 387 -5.82 6.72 24.11
CA VAL A 387 -4.89 5.59 23.94
C VAL A 387 -5.71 4.33 23.66
N PRO A 388 -5.49 3.64 22.53
CA PRO A 388 -6.30 2.48 22.17
C PRO A 388 -5.99 1.27 23.08
N ILE A 389 -7.02 0.49 23.40
CA ILE A 389 -6.87 -0.79 24.11
C ILE A 389 -7.01 -1.90 23.07
N VAL A 390 -5.88 -2.47 22.66
CA VAL A 390 -5.81 -3.66 21.81
C VAL A 390 -5.57 -4.87 22.72
N TRP A 391 -6.50 -5.82 22.74
CA TRP A 391 -6.38 -7.02 23.57
C TRP A 391 -5.85 -8.19 22.76
N THR A 392 -4.53 -8.31 22.76
CA THR A 392 -3.81 -9.45 22.18
C THR A 392 -3.44 -10.42 23.28
N ARG A 393 -3.77 -11.70 23.06
CA ARG A 393 -3.27 -12.85 23.80
C ARG A 393 -2.07 -13.43 23.06
N LEU A 394 -1.02 -13.78 23.79
CA LEU A 394 0.19 -14.40 23.26
C LEU A 394 0.43 -15.74 23.96
N TYR A 395 0.44 -16.82 23.20
CA TYR A 395 0.89 -18.13 23.64
C TYR A 395 2.37 -18.33 23.27
N ARG A 396 3.18 -18.85 24.20
CA ARG A 396 4.59 -19.21 23.99
C ARG A 396 4.83 -20.61 24.54
N SER A 397 5.03 -21.62 23.69
CA SER A 397 5.08 -23.02 24.16
C SER A 397 6.24 -23.33 25.13
N SER A 398 7.30 -22.51 25.09
CA SER A 398 8.46 -22.56 26.00
C SER A 398 8.18 -21.97 27.39
N LEU A 399 7.12 -21.19 27.57
CA LEU A 399 6.87 -20.38 28.77
C LEU A 399 6.18 -21.17 29.89
N VAL A 400 6.78 -22.27 30.32
CA VAL A 400 6.29 -23.17 31.41
C VAL A 400 6.01 -22.40 32.72
N ALA A 401 6.70 -21.30 32.97
CA ALA A 401 6.43 -20.41 34.12
C ALA A 401 5.00 -19.80 34.11
N TYR A 402 4.30 -19.84 32.97
CA TYR A 402 2.93 -19.36 32.78
C TYR A 402 1.90 -20.50 32.66
N ASP A 403 2.22 -21.75 33.01
CA ASP A 403 1.22 -22.84 33.11
C ASP A 403 0.09 -22.46 34.11
N GLY A 404 0.44 -21.69 35.14
CA GLY A 404 -0.52 -21.09 36.09
C GLY A 404 -1.27 -19.84 35.62
N SER A 405 -1.07 -19.34 34.40
CA SER A 405 -1.54 -18.02 33.95
C SER A 405 -3.07 -17.86 33.91
N ALA A 406 -3.55 -16.67 34.27
CA ALA A 406 -4.97 -16.32 34.30
C ALA A 406 -5.68 -16.39 32.93
N LEU A 407 -4.92 -16.40 31.83
CA LEU A 407 -5.44 -16.53 30.46
C LEU A 407 -5.41 -17.96 29.93
N GLY A 408 -5.00 -18.93 30.75
CA GLY A 408 -4.76 -20.32 30.38
C GLY A 408 -3.26 -20.65 30.36
N ALA A 409 -2.93 -21.94 30.46
CA ALA A 409 -1.54 -22.40 30.47
C ALA A 409 -0.73 -21.83 29.28
N ARG A 410 0.42 -21.23 29.56
CA ARG A 410 1.35 -20.58 28.61
C ARG A 410 0.79 -19.42 27.79
N TRP A 411 -0.46 -19.02 28.03
CA TRP A 411 -1.06 -17.80 27.48
C TRP A 411 -0.72 -16.59 28.35
N SER A 412 -0.47 -15.46 27.70
CA SER A 412 -0.08 -14.18 28.30
C SER A 412 -0.74 -13.02 27.54
N SER A 413 -0.54 -11.78 28.00
CA SER A 413 -0.96 -10.57 27.30
C SER A 413 -0.07 -9.40 27.72
N PRO A 414 0.13 -8.36 26.89
CA PRO A 414 0.89 -7.15 27.25
C PRO A 414 0.36 -6.35 28.46
N TYR A 415 -0.79 -6.72 29.03
CA TYR A 415 -1.33 -6.17 30.29
C TYR A 415 -1.08 -7.06 31.51
N HIS A 416 -0.65 -8.31 31.33
CA HIS A 416 -0.28 -9.26 32.40
C HIS A 416 1.24 -9.38 32.59
N LEU A 417 2.01 -8.45 32.01
CA LEU A 417 3.46 -8.35 32.21
C LEU A 417 3.79 -8.17 33.70
N SER A 418 4.88 -8.78 34.15
CA SER A 418 5.29 -8.70 35.55
C SER A 418 6.78 -9.00 35.73
N LEU A 419 7.32 -8.61 36.87
CA LEU A 419 8.65 -9.01 37.32
C LEU A 419 8.56 -9.93 38.54
N THR A 420 9.41 -10.93 38.63
CA THR A 420 9.59 -11.77 39.82
C THR A 420 10.95 -11.49 40.48
N GLY A 421 10.98 -11.41 41.81
CA GLY A 421 12.20 -11.22 42.58
C GLY A 421 12.65 -12.48 43.33
N GLN A 422 13.87 -12.94 43.06
CA GLN A 422 14.59 -13.98 43.82
C GLN A 422 16.01 -13.49 44.11
N ASP A 423 16.48 -13.63 45.37
CA ASP A 423 17.83 -13.25 45.82
C ASP A 423 18.31 -11.86 45.33
N ASP A 424 17.39 -10.89 45.41
CA ASP A 424 17.48 -9.50 44.93
C ASP A 424 17.89 -9.32 43.45
N VAL A 425 17.76 -10.37 42.64
CA VAL A 425 17.70 -10.32 41.17
C VAL A 425 16.23 -10.20 40.75
N LEU A 426 15.96 -9.40 39.70
CA LEU A 426 14.65 -9.28 39.09
C LEU A 426 14.65 -9.98 37.73
N THR A 427 13.68 -10.85 37.48
CA THR A 427 13.40 -11.39 36.14
C THR A 427 12.17 -10.67 35.60
N TYR A 428 12.32 -9.98 34.47
CA TYR A 428 11.25 -9.37 33.71
C TYR A 428 10.72 -10.35 32.68
N PHE A 429 9.40 -10.55 32.65
CA PHE A 429 8.73 -11.28 31.57
C PHE A 429 8.20 -10.26 30.57
N ASP A 430 8.84 -10.19 29.40
CA ASP A 430 8.59 -9.13 28.42
C ASP A 430 7.40 -9.43 27.49
N ALA A 431 7.10 -8.49 26.60
CA ALA A 431 6.02 -8.64 25.61
C ALA A 431 6.27 -9.74 24.57
N ASP A 432 7.51 -10.22 24.41
CA ASP A 432 7.85 -11.42 23.65
C ASP A 432 7.71 -12.71 24.50
N GLY A 433 7.31 -12.60 25.77
CA GLY A 433 7.25 -13.73 26.72
C GLY A 433 8.62 -14.21 27.21
N ARG A 434 9.72 -13.50 26.92
CA ARG A 434 11.07 -13.90 27.32
C ARG A 434 11.30 -13.60 28.81
N ALA A 435 11.94 -14.54 29.51
CA ALA A 435 12.38 -14.36 30.89
C ALA A 435 13.73 -13.63 30.96
N VAL A 436 13.69 -12.30 30.88
CA VAL A 436 14.86 -11.42 30.87
C VAL A 436 15.37 -11.17 32.29
N ALA A 437 16.54 -11.72 32.64
CA ALA A 437 17.21 -11.42 33.91
C ALA A 437 17.80 -10.01 33.89
N LEU A 438 17.32 -9.13 34.78
CA LEU A 438 17.78 -7.75 34.91
C LEU A 438 18.99 -7.65 35.87
N PRO A 439 19.86 -6.63 35.70
CA PRO A 439 20.95 -6.38 36.64
C PRO A 439 20.42 -6.06 38.05
N ARG A 440 21.27 -6.26 39.07
CA ARG A 440 20.97 -5.88 40.45
C ARG A 440 20.99 -4.36 40.60
N VAL A 441 19.80 -3.75 40.65
CA VAL A 441 19.58 -2.33 40.95
C VAL A 441 19.29 -2.17 42.45
N ALA A 442 19.94 -1.26 43.16
CA ALA A 442 19.58 -0.93 44.54
C ALA A 442 18.36 0.01 44.61
N ILE A 443 17.82 0.23 45.81
CA ILE A 443 16.72 1.18 46.01
C ILE A 443 17.25 2.62 45.85
N GLY A 444 16.58 3.41 45.02
CA GLY A 444 16.98 4.76 44.61
C GLY A 444 17.85 4.80 43.34
N GLU A 445 18.25 3.66 42.79
CA GLU A 445 19.11 3.58 41.61
C GLU A 445 18.34 3.35 40.30
N ALA A 446 19.03 3.62 39.19
CA ALA A 446 18.66 3.25 37.84
C ALA A 446 19.90 2.71 37.12
N LEU A 447 19.75 1.63 36.34
CA LEU A 447 20.79 1.03 35.50
C LEU A 447 20.26 0.81 34.10
N ASP A 448 21.08 1.13 33.09
CA ASP A 448 20.78 0.80 31.70
C ASP A 448 21.09 -0.67 31.39
N VAL A 449 20.27 -1.25 30.51
CA VAL A 449 20.39 -2.62 30.00
C VAL A 449 20.52 -2.52 28.47
N PRO A 450 21.70 -2.17 27.92
CA PRO A 450 21.82 -1.74 26.53
C PRO A 450 21.32 -2.77 25.51
N ARG A 451 21.59 -4.05 25.76
CA ARG A 451 21.11 -5.18 24.94
C ARG A 451 19.58 -5.29 24.87
N GLU A 452 18.91 -4.85 25.91
CA GLU A 452 17.44 -4.85 26.00
C GLU A 452 16.83 -3.49 25.69
N GLN A 453 17.66 -2.48 25.38
CA GLN A 453 17.27 -1.12 24.98
C GLN A 453 16.32 -0.45 25.98
N MET A 454 16.61 -0.63 27.28
CA MET A 454 15.84 -0.05 28.38
C MET A 454 16.72 0.41 29.54
N THR A 455 16.24 1.37 30.33
CA THR A 455 16.70 1.62 31.70
C THR A 455 15.73 0.94 32.67
N VAL A 456 16.25 0.16 33.62
CA VAL A 456 15.51 -0.30 34.81
C VAL A 456 15.83 0.60 35.99
N SER A 457 14.83 0.97 36.79
CA SER A 457 15.01 1.73 38.02
C SER A 457 14.14 1.22 39.16
N ARG A 458 14.54 1.48 40.41
CA ARG A 458 13.81 1.08 41.62
C ARG A 458 13.63 2.26 42.56
N PRO A 459 12.61 3.11 42.35
CA PRO A 459 12.40 4.32 43.15
C PRO A 459 12.26 4.06 44.66
N ASP A 460 11.73 2.90 45.04
CA ASP A 460 11.56 2.47 46.44
C ASP A 460 11.51 0.92 46.55
N ALA A 461 11.20 0.40 47.73
CA ALA A 461 11.09 -1.04 47.99
C ALA A 461 9.86 -1.72 47.36
N ARG A 462 8.87 -0.96 46.86
CA ARG A 462 7.63 -1.45 46.25
C ARG A 462 7.57 -1.24 44.74
N ARG A 463 8.26 -0.25 44.17
CA ARG A 463 8.15 0.10 42.75
C ARG A 463 9.39 -0.23 41.93
N VAL A 464 9.15 -0.69 40.70
CA VAL A 464 10.15 -0.85 39.63
C VAL A 464 9.61 -0.09 38.41
N GLN A 465 10.47 0.61 37.68
CA GLN A 465 10.07 1.29 36.44
C GLN A 465 11.02 0.90 35.31
N LEU A 466 10.46 0.50 34.18
CA LEU A 466 11.20 0.27 32.93
C LEU A 466 10.95 1.46 32.01
N ARG A 467 12.00 1.97 31.37
CA ARG A 467 11.93 3.08 30.38
C ARG A 467 12.66 2.68 29.12
N PHE A 468 12.03 2.84 27.96
CA PHE A 468 12.56 2.39 26.67
C PHE A 468 13.12 3.58 25.85
N LEU A 469 13.87 3.30 24.78
CA LEU A 469 14.56 4.32 23.98
C LEU A 469 13.63 5.33 23.28
N ASP A 470 12.40 4.92 22.95
CA ASP A 470 11.36 5.80 22.41
C ASP A 470 10.89 6.85 23.45
N GLY A 471 11.15 6.62 24.74
CA GLY A 471 10.71 7.44 25.87
C GLY A 471 9.43 6.94 26.53
N SER A 472 8.88 5.82 26.10
CA SER A 472 7.80 5.13 26.82
C SER A 472 8.30 4.55 28.15
N ARG A 473 7.38 4.33 29.07
CA ARG A 473 7.64 3.82 30.42
C ARG A 473 6.55 2.85 30.86
N GLU A 474 6.97 1.86 31.63
CA GLU A 474 6.11 0.92 32.32
C GLU A 474 6.38 0.98 33.83
N ASP A 475 5.32 1.15 34.61
CA ASP A 475 5.35 1.21 36.08
C ASP A 475 4.86 -0.10 36.69
N TYR A 476 5.68 -0.72 37.54
CA TYR A 476 5.37 -1.97 38.21
C TYR A 476 5.36 -1.81 39.74
N GLU A 477 4.33 -2.32 40.42
CA GLU A 477 4.26 -2.30 41.89
C GLU A 477 4.18 -3.72 42.50
N LEU A 478 4.86 -3.89 43.64
CA LEU A 478 4.94 -5.12 44.43
C LEU A 478 3.56 -5.56 44.96
N HIS A 479 2.95 -6.53 44.29
CA HIS A 479 1.81 -7.26 44.82
C HIS A 479 2.34 -8.41 45.70
N ALA A 480 2.12 -8.30 47.00
CA ALA A 480 2.67 -9.24 47.97
C ALA A 480 1.84 -10.53 48.04
N THR A 481 2.39 -11.62 47.51
CA THR A 481 1.86 -12.98 47.77
C THR A 481 2.72 -13.69 48.83
N PRO A 482 2.20 -14.69 49.56
CA PRO A 482 2.99 -15.41 50.56
C PRO A 482 4.17 -16.22 50.00
N ALA A 483 4.22 -16.46 48.69
CA ALA A 483 5.19 -17.38 48.06
C ALA A 483 6.36 -16.66 47.35
N ALA A 484 6.13 -15.47 46.77
CA ALA A 484 7.16 -14.73 46.04
C ALA A 484 6.87 -13.22 45.97
N ARG A 485 7.94 -12.41 45.81
CA ARG A 485 7.83 -11.00 45.42
C ARG A 485 7.51 -10.91 43.93
N ARG A 486 6.26 -10.56 43.58
CA ARG A 486 5.84 -10.25 42.20
C ARG A 486 5.53 -8.76 42.08
N TYR A 487 6.09 -8.10 41.08
CA TYR A 487 5.74 -6.73 40.72
C TYR A 487 4.83 -6.79 39.49
N VAL A 488 3.63 -6.24 39.58
CA VAL A 488 2.60 -6.28 38.52
C VAL A 488 2.53 -4.94 37.79
N LEU A 489 2.24 -4.97 36.49
CA LEU A 489 2.17 -3.78 35.65
C LEU A 489 0.98 -2.89 36.06
N THR A 490 1.23 -1.64 36.45
CA THR A 490 0.21 -0.68 36.94
C THR A 490 -0.08 0.46 35.95
N ALA A 491 0.88 0.82 35.09
CA ALA A 491 0.66 1.74 33.98
C ALA A 491 1.66 1.47 32.83
N ARG A 492 1.21 1.69 31.59
CA ARG A 492 2.06 1.84 30.39
C ARG A 492 1.82 3.24 29.83
N THR A 493 2.84 4.10 29.83
CA THR A 493 2.73 5.51 29.39
C THR A 493 3.70 5.81 28.24
N GLY A 494 3.24 6.53 27.24
CA GLY A 494 4.08 7.16 26.24
C GLY A 494 4.90 8.32 26.81
N ARG A 495 5.82 8.83 26.00
CA ARG A 495 6.66 10.00 26.29
C ARG A 495 5.86 11.26 26.61
N ASP A 496 4.68 11.38 26.03
CA ASP A 496 3.73 12.48 26.20
C ASP A 496 2.91 12.39 27.51
N GLY A 497 3.09 11.32 28.29
CA GLY A 497 2.39 11.07 29.54
C GLY A 497 1.00 10.43 29.38
N LEU A 498 0.53 10.22 28.14
CA LEU A 498 -0.70 9.46 27.89
C LEU A 498 -0.42 7.97 28.05
N GLY A 499 -1.40 7.20 28.52
CA GLY A 499 -1.17 5.77 28.74
C GLY A 499 -2.40 4.97 29.09
N VAL A 500 -2.20 3.66 29.24
CA VAL A 500 -3.20 2.76 29.84
C VAL A 500 -2.80 2.52 31.30
N THR A 501 -3.74 2.76 32.20
CA THR A 501 -3.65 2.43 33.63
C THR A 501 -4.33 1.10 33.92
N LEU A 502 -3.81 0.35 34.89
CA LEU A 502 -4.24 -1.01 35.21
C LEU A 502 -4.69 -1.10 36.67
N ALA A 503 -5.93 -1.52 36.89
CA ALA A 503 -6.54 -1.67 38.22
C ALA A 503 -6.51 -3.14 38.66
N TYR A 504 -6.21 -3.39 39.94
CA TYR A 504 -6.12 -4.73 40.52
C TYR A 504 -7.15 -4.94 41.64
N ASN A 505 -7.67 -6.15 41.78
CA ASN A 505 -8.55 -6.52 42.88
C ASN A 505 -7.77 -6.93 44.15
N ALA A 506 -8.49 -7.25 45.22
CA ALA A 506 -7.90 -7.66 46.51
C ALA A 506 -7.19 -9.03 46.51
N ALA A 507 -7.30 -9.82 45.43
CA ALA A 507 -6.56 -11.06 45.22
C ALA A 507 -5.28 -10.85 44.39
N GLY A 508 -5.05 -9.63 43.86
CA GLY A 508 -3.93 -9.32 42.97
C GLY A 508 -4.17 -9.66 41.49
N GLU A 509 -5.43 -9.87 41.11
CA GLU A 509 -5.84 -10.11 39.73
C GLU A 509 -6.12 -8.79 39.00
N LEU A 510 -5.87 -8.75 37.68
CA LEU A 510 -6.07 -7.57 36.84
C LEU A 510 -7.58 -7.33 36.64
N ALA A 511 -8.17 -6.40 37.40
CA ALA A 511 -9.60 -6.14 37.43
C ALA A 511 -10.09 -5.26 36.26
N GLY A 512 -9.23 -4.43 35.69
CA GLY A 512 -9.60 -3.56 34.58
C GLY A 512 -8.46 -2.69 34.02
N LEU A 513 -8.74 -2.07 32.87
CA LEU A 513 -7.86 -1.13 32.17
C LEU A 513 -8.60 0.18 31.89
N SER A 514 -7.91 1.32 31.86
CA SER A 514 -8.46 2.56 31.31
C SER A 514 -7.40 3.49 30.71
N ASP A 515 -7.78 4.21 29.64
CA ASP A 515 -6.97 5.28 29.03
C ASP A 515 -7.05 6.63 29.78
N GLY A 516 -7.85 6.72 30.85
CA GLY A 516 -8.07 7.95 31.61
C GLY A 516 -9.00 8.98 30.93
N HIS A 517 -9.45 8.71 29.71
CA HIS A 517 -10.26 9.62 28.87
C HIS A 517 -11.64 9.05 28.49
N GLY A 518 -12.04 7.96 29.15
CA GLY A 518 -13.38 7.37 29.03
C GLY A 518 -13.43 6.05 28.26
N LEU A 519 -12.30 5.56 27.75
CA LEU A 519 -12.18 4.16 27.37
C LEU A 519 -11.78 3.35 28.61
N ALA A 520 -12.61 2.36 28.96
CA ALA A 520 -12.33 1.44 30.05
C ALA A 520 -12.90 0.03 29.77
N VAL A 521 -12.20 -0.98 30.28
CA VAL A 521 -12.66 -2.38 30.30
C VAL A 521 -12.49 -2.99 31.69
N ALA A 522 -13.36 -3.92 32.05
CA ALA A 522 -13.28 -4.73 33.27
C ALA A 522 -13.13 -6.21 32.91
N LEU A 523 -12.43 -6.97 33.76
CA LEU A 523 -12.21 -8.41 33.60
C LEU A 523 -12.95 -9.19 34.69
N ASP A 524 -13.72 -10.20 34.30
CA ASP A 524 -14.47 -11.06 35.21
C ASP A 524 -13.71 -12.35 35.48
N TYR A 525 -13.40 -12.64 36.75
CA TYR A 525 -12.62 -13.80 37.16
C TYR A 525 -13.48 -14.93 37.74
N THR A 526 -13.03 -16.18 37.57
CA THR A 526 -13.51 -17.36 38.30
C THR A 526 -12.33 -18.30 38.51
N ASP A 527 -12.13 -18.77 39.74
CA ASP A 527 -11.04 -19.69 40.14
C ASP A 527 -9.64 -19.31 39.60
N GLY A 528 -9.31 -18.01 39.59
CA GLY A 528 -8.02 -17.50 39.12
C GLY A 528 -7.87 -17.36 37.60
N ARG A 529 -8.93 -17.58 36.82
CA ARG A 529 -8.97 -17.45 35.36
C ARG A 529 -9.89 -16.32 34.90
N VAL A 530 -9.51 -15.61 33.84
CA VAL A 530 -10.36 -14.59 33.18
C VAL A 530 -11.45 -15.29 32.40
N THR A 531 -12.72 -15.09 32.75
CA THR A 531 -13.86 -15.73 32.07
C THR A 531 -14.55 -14.83 31.04
N ALA A 532 -14.49 -13.51 31.24
CA ALA A 532 -14.99 -12.52 30.29
C ALA A 532 -14.25 -11.19 30.42
N ILE A 533 -14.26 -10.41 29.35
CA ILE A 533 -13.81 -9.00 29.35
C ILE A 533 -14.96 -8.13 28.85
N ARG A 534 -15.26 -7.08 29.61
CA ARG A 534 -16.42 -6.20 29.42
C ARG A 534 -15.99 -4.79 29.10
N ARG A 535 -16.58 -4.18 28.08
CA ARG A 535 -16.48 -2.73 27.85
C ARG A 535 -17.35 -2.01 28.86
N LEU A 536 -16.82 -0.94 29.45
CA LEU A 536 -17.58 -0.09 30.36
C LEU A 536 -18.13 1.16 29.64
N ASP A 537 -19.27 1.65 30.12
CA ASP A 537 -19.77 2.99 29.84
C ASP A 537 -19.21 4.03 30.83
N ALA A 538 -19.51 5.31 30.61
CA ALA A 538 -19.04 6.42 31.45
C ALA A 538 -19.62 6.45 32.88
N ALA A 539 -20.59 5.60 33.21
CA ALA A 539 -21.12 5.39 34.55
C ALA A 539 -20.58 4.10 35.20
N GLY A 540 -19.70 3.35 34.52
CA GLY A 540 -19.19 2.05 34.96
C GLY A 540 -20.13 0.87 34.69
N GLY A 541 -21.22 1.08 33.95
CA GLY A 541 -22.09 0.00 33.48
C GLY A 541 -21.44 -0.83 32.38
N THR A 542 -21.89 -2.07 32.18
CA THR A 542 -21.44 -2.89 31.05
C THR A 542 -22.10 -2.42 29.76
N LEU A 543 -21.31 -1.97 28.79
CA LEU A 543 -21.77 -1.63 27.45
C LEU A 543 -21.84 -2.88 26.55
N ASP A 544 -20.79 -3.69 26.54
CA ASP A 544 -20.64 -4.91 25.75
C ASP A 544 -19.79 -5.95 26.50
N VAL A 545 -19.94 -7.24 26.15
CA VAL A 545 -18.98 -8.30 26.53
C VAL A 545 -18.13 -8.61 25.30
N LEU A 546 -16.86 -8.23 25.33
CA LEU A 546 -15.97 -8.18 24.17
C LEU A 546 -15.39 -9.56 23.83
N ALA A 547 -15.05 -10.30 24.88
CA ALA A 547 -14.44 -11.62 24.83
C ALA A 547 -14.96 -12.48 25.98
N ARG A 548 -15.03 -13.79 25.75
CA ARG A 548 -15.28 -14.84 26.76
C ARG A 548 -14.29 -15.98 26.58
N TYR A 549 -13.90 -16.63 27.67
CA TYR A 549 -12.91 -17.71 27.65
C TYR A 549 -13.40 -18.93 28.44
N GLU A 550 -13.01 -20.12 27.98
CA GLU A 550 -13.32 -21.40 28.63
C GLU A 550 -12.03 -22.23 28.80
N TYR A 551 -11.98 -23.03 29.86
CA TYR A 551 -10.75 -23.71 30.31
C TYR A 551 -10.94 -25.22 30.52
N SER A 552 -9.85 -25.98 30.31
CA SER A 552 -9.73 -27.38 30.75
C SER A 552 -9.61 -27.46 32.28
N ARG A 553 -9.68 -28.66 32.87
CA ARG A 553 -9.44 -28.85 34.31
C ARG A 553 -7.95 -28.70 34.67
N GLU A 554 -7.12 -28.95 33.68
CA GLU A 554 -5.68 -28.85 33.66
C GLU A 554 -5.23 -27.38 33.54
N GLY A 555 -6.15 -26.49 33.15
CA GLY A 555 -5.97 -25.04 33.13
C GLY A 555 -5.58 -24.45 31.76
N ASP A 556 -5.64 -25.24 30.69
CA ASP A 556 -5.50 -24.80 29.29
C ASP A 556 -6.70 -23.98 28.84
N LEU A 557 -6.49 -22.98 27.98
CA LEU A 557 -7.58 -22.27 27.30
C LEU A 557 -8.14 -23.15 26.17
N ILE A 558 -9.35 -23.70 26.32
CA ILE A 558 -9.97 -24.57 25.29
C ILE A 558 -10.88 -23.81 24.31
N ALA A 559 -11.35 -22.61 24.65
CA ALA A 559 -12.07 -21.76 23.70
C ALA A 559 -11.99 -20.25 24.02
N HIS A 560 -12.16 -19.46 22.97
CA HIS A 560 -12.45 -18.02 23.01
C HIS A 560 -13.77 -17.75 22.25
N THR A 561 -14.58 -16.79 22.70
CA THR A 561 -15.80 -16.35 21.99
C THR A 561 -15.91 -14.83 21.99
N ASP A 562 -16.15 -14.23 20.82
CA ASP A 562 -16.19 -12.78 20.61
C ASP A 562 -17.53 -12.12 20.97
N VAL A 563 -17.59 -10.79 20.80
CA VAL A 563 -18.78 -9.94 21.04
C VAL A 563 -20.00 -10.28 20.16
N LEU A 564 -19.82 -10.98 19.03
CA LEU A 564 -20.91 -11.45 18.16
C LEU A 564 -21.30 -12.92 18.42
N GLY A 565 -20.52 -13.64 19.22
CA GLY A 565 -20.73 -15.06 19.53
C GLY A 565 -19.95 -16.02 18.63
N HIS A 566 -19.03 -15.53 17.79
CA HIS A 566 -18.13 -16.39 17.02
C HIS A 566 -17.07 -17.02 17.95
N ARG A 567 -16.69 -18.27 17.70
CA ARG A 567 -15.86 -19.07 18.60
C ARG A 567 -14.59 -19.59 17.94
N ARG A 568 -13.44 -19.42 18.61
CA ARG A 568 -12.19 -20.16 18.33
C ARG A 568 -12.04 -21.29 19.36
N SER A 569 -11.56 -22.45 18.95
CA SER A 569 -11.25 -23.60 19.82
C SER A 569 -9.77 -24.00 19.75
N TYR A 570 -9.29 -24.65 20.81
CA TYR A 570 -7.89 -25.03 20.99
C TYR A 570 -7.79 -26.42 21.66
N ALA A 571 -6.81 -27.23 21.26
CA ALA A 571 -6.49 -28.52 21.90
C ALA A 571 -4.98 -28.66 22.15
N TYR A 572 -4.61 -29.47 23.15
CA TYR A 572 -3.24 -29.51 23.70
C TYR A 572 -2.79 -30.94 24.07
N GLU A 573 -1.49 -31.16 24.04
CA GLU A 573 -0.79 -32.26 24.72
C GLU A 573 0.13 -31.64 25.79
N GLN A 574 -0.20 -31.80 27.08
CA GLN A 574 0.63 -31.29 28.20
C GLN A 574 0.96 -29.78 28.11
N HIS A 575 -0.05 -28.95 27.91
CA HIS A 575 0.04 -27.51 27.65
C HIS A 575 0.77 -27.12 26.35
N LEU A 576 1.21 -28.07 25.51
CA LEU A 576 1.64 -27.81 24.14
C LEU A 576 0.43 -27.82 23.20
N LEU A 577 0.15 -26.68 22.56
CA LEU A 577 -0.93 -26.50 21.59
C LEU A 577 -0.74 -27.43 20.36
N THR A 578 -1.70 -28.30 20.09
CA THR A 578 -1.68 -29.26 18.96
C THR A 578 -2.70 -28.96 17.86
N HIS A 579 -3.73 -28.17 18.17
CA HIS A 579 -4.75 -27.69 17.23
C HIS A 579 -5.30 -26.34 17.70
N TYR A 580 -5.51 -25.40 16.79
CA TYR A 580 -6.25 -24.17 17.06
C TYR A 580 -7.03 -23.69 15.83
N THR A 581 -8.21 -23.11 16.03
CA THR A 581 -9.06 -22.63 14.93
C THR A 581 -9.08 -21.10 14.78
N ASP A 582 -9.45 -20.66 13.58
CA ASP A 582 -10.07 -19.36 13.33
C ASP A 582 -11.57 -19.38 13.76
N PHE A 583 -12.28 -18.26 13.60
CA PHE A 583 -13.70 -18.11 13.90
C PHE A 583 -14.63 -18.79 12.86
N ASN A 584 -14.13 -19.13 11.68
CA ASN A 584 -14.86 -19.85 10.62
C ASN A 584 -14.76 -21.39 10.76
N GLY A 585 -13.84 -21.89 11.58
CA GLY A 585 -13.58 -23.33 11.81
C GLY A 585 -12.44 -23.91 10.96
N PHE A 586 -11.63 -23.09 10.29
CA PHE A 586 -10.37 -23.54 9.69
C PHE A 586 -9.28 -23.58 10.78
N ALA A 587 -8.36 -24.55 10.70
CA ALA A 587 -7.44 -24.83 11.79
C ALA A 587 -5.96 -24.80 11.38
N THR A 588 -5.09 -24.58 12.36
CA THR A 588 -3.67 -24.98 12.32
C THR A 588 -3.50 -26.19 13.23
N CYS A 589 -2.77 -27.19 12.75
CA CYS A 589 -2.42 -28.42 13.45
C CYS A 589 -0.89 -28.46 13.65
N LEU A 590 -0.43 -28.98 14.79
CA LEU A 590 0.98 -28.98 15.19
C LEU A 590 1.39 -30.34 15.80
N GLU A 591 2.55 -30.86 15.40
CA GLU A 591 3.19 -32.04 16.02
C GLU A 591 4.48 -31.66 16.75
N TRP A 592 4.66 -32.19 17.96
CA TRP A 592 5.77 -31.87 18.87
C TRP A 592 6.71 -33.05 19.09
N ASP A 593 8.01 -32.79 19.30
CA ASP A 593 8.96 -33.78 19.81
C ASP A 593 9.79 -33.25 20.99
N TRP A 594 10.18 -34.17 21.88
CA TRP A 594 11.07 -33.89 23.01
C TRP A 594 11.73 -35.19 23.53
N PRO A 595 12.87 -35.08 24.24
CA PRO A 595 13.57 -36.24 24.79
C PRO A 595 12.64 -37.15 25.62
N ALA A 596 12.59 -38.43 25.23
CA ALA A 596 11.75 -39.47 25.84
C ALA A 596 10.21 -39.26 25.77
N ARG A 597 9.68 -38.42 24.86
CA ARG A 597 8.22 -38.33 24.55
C ARG A 597 7.56 -39.71 24.44
N ARG A 598 8.16 -40.61 23.64
CA ARG A 598 7.66 -41.99 23.40
C ARG A 598 7.66 -42.91 24.64
N ALA A 599 8.28 -42.49 25.74
CA ALA A 599 8.26 -43.20 27.03
C ALA A 599 7.28 -42.57 28.04
N GLY A 600 6.48 -41.57 27.63
CA GLY A 600 5.55 -40.85 28.50
C GLY A 600 6.21 -39.81 29.41
N ALA A 601 7.41 -39.34 29.06
CA ALA A 601 8.08 -38.28 29.83
C ALA A 601 7.32 -36.95 29.70
N PRO A 602 7.21 -36.15 30.78
CA PRO A 602 6.59 -34.83 30.70
C PRO A 602 7.26 -33.90 29.68
N ALA A 603 6.47 -33.06 29.02
CA ALA A 603 6.96 -32.09 28.04
C ALA A 603 7.83 -31.00 28.72
N PRO A 604 9.11 -30.83 28.33
CA PRO A 604 9.99 -29.79 28.87
C PRO A 604 9.74 -28.43 28.19
N ALA A 605 10.37 -27.38 28.73
CA ALA A 605 10.31 -26.01 28.20
C ALA A 605 11.00 -25.84 26.82
N ASP A 606 11.81 -26.81 26.39
CA ASP A 606 12.49 -26.85 25.09
C ASP A 606 11.94 -27.94 24.14
N ALA A 607 10.71 -28.39 24.38
CA ALA A 607 9.95 -29.18 23.41
C ALA A 607 9.71 -28.39 22.12
N LYS A 608 9.79 -29.06 20.96
CA LYS A 608 9.84 -28.38 19.65
C LYS A 608 8.73 -28.85 18.71
N CYS A 609 8.12 -27.92 17.98
CA CYS A 609 7.24 -28.25 16.88
C CYS A 609 8.07 -28.80 15.72
N VAL A 610 7.84 -30.04 15.30
CA VAL A 610 8.56 -30.68 14.18
C VAL A 610 7.79 -30.61 12.87
N HIS A 611 6.49 -30.32 12.93
CA HIS A 611 5.59 -30.25 11.77
C HIS A 611 4.38 -29.35 12.07
N GLU A 612 4.16 -28.34 11.23
CA GLU A 612 3.01 -27.42 11.25
C GLU A 612 2.22 -27.60 9.94
N TRP A 613 0.89 -27.60 9.99
CA TRP A 613 0.06 -27.54 8.79
C TRP A 613 -1.31 -26.91 9.03
N ARG A 614 -1.87 -26.25 8.00
CA ARG A 614 -3.28 -25.88 7.98
C ARG A 614 -4.15 -27.08 7.64
N CYS A 615 -5.21 -27.24 8.42
CA CYS A 615 -6.12 -28.37 8.45
C CYS A 615 -7.57 -27.88 8.53
N ASN A 616 -8.53 -28.75 8.24
CA ASN A 616 -9.96 -28.46 8.37
C ASN A 616 -10.65 -29.69 8.98
N ASP A 617 -11.37 -29.50 10.08
CA ASP A 617 -12.07 -30.60 10.78
C ASP A 617 -13.12 -31.30 9.90
N ARG A 618 -13.58 -30.64 8.82
CA ARG A 618 -14.48 -31.19 7.79
C ARG A 618 -13.75 -31.99 6.70
N TYR A 619 -12.46 -31.74 6.48
CA TYR A 619 -11.63 -32.33 5.43
C TYR A 619 -10.21 -32.63 5.96
N PRO A 620 -10.05 -33.57 6.91
CA PRO A 620 -8.80 -33.74 7.67
C PRO A 620 -7.60 -34.23 6.83
N ASP A 621 -7.86 -34.82 5.66
CA ASP A 621 -6.82 -35.24 4.71
C ASP A 621 -6.29 -34.06 3.85
N GLU A 622 -7.01 -32.93 3.78
CA GLU A 622 -6.62 -31.75 3.00
C GLU A 622 -5.67 -30.85 3.80
N ARG A 623 -4.36 -31.04 3.59
CA ARG A 623 -3.29 -30.27 4.27
C ARG A 623 -2.69 -29.19 3.38
N TYR A 624 -2.67 -27.96 3.89
CA TYR A 624 -2.10 -26.77 3.25
C TYR A 624 -1.03 -26.13 4.16
N VAL A 625 -0.12 -25.33 3.60
CA VAL A 625 1.03 -24.69 4.30
C VAL A 625 1.73 -25.68 5.23
N GLU A 626 2.05 -26.85 4.68
CA GLU A 626 2.74 -27.91 5.41
C GLU A 626 4.23 -27.56 5.54
N LEU A 627 4.72 -27.40 6.77
CA LEU A 627 6.10 -27.05 7.10
C LEU A 627 6.71 -28.12 8.02
N PHE A 628 7.90 -28.61 7.67
CA PHE A 628 8.67 -29.56 8.47
C PHE A 628 9.95 -28.91 9.01
N PHE A 629 10.28 -29.16 10.29
CA PHE A 629 11.38 -28.48 10.99
C PHE A 629 12.44 -29.48 11.48
N GLU A 630 13.67 -29.36 10.96
CA GLU A 630 14.84 -30.17 11.33
C GLU A 630 15.85 -29.31 12.13
N TYR A 631 15.89 -29.49 13.45
CA TYR A 631 16.69 -28.68 14.38
C TYR A 631 18.10 -29.25 14.63
N HIS A 632 19.12 -28.59 14.08
CA HIS A 632 20.53 -28.99 14.18
C HIS A 632 21.31 -28.08 15.12
N ARG A 633 21.10 -28.27 16.43
CA ARG A 633 21.65 -27.39 17.49
C ARG A 633 23.16 -27.53 17.63
N GLU A 634 23.68 -28.73 17.41
CA GLU A 634 25.09 -29.09 17.32
C GLU A 634 25.83 -28.41 16.15
N HIS A 635 25.09 -27.92 15.15
CA HIS A 635 25.60 -27.20 13.98
C HIS A 635 25.03 -25.78 13.83
N TRP A 636 24.32 -25.27 14.86
CA TRP A 636 23.72 -23.93 14.92
C TRP A 636 22.82 -23.58 13.73
N TYR A 637 22.00 -24.52 13.26
CA TYR A 637 21.02 -24.24 12.21
C TYR A 637 19.69 -24.96 12.41
N THR A 638 18.70 -24.56 11.63
CA THR A 638 17.44 -25.29 11.46
C THR A 638 17.05 -25.24 9.99
N LYS A 639 16.67 -26.40 9.46
CA LYS A 639 16.20 -26.57 8.09
C LYS A 639 14.68 -26.63 8.13
N VAL A 640 14.05 -25.77 7.33
CA VAL A 640 12.60 -25.67 7.19
C VAL A 640 12.25 -26.16 5.80
N THR A 641 11.43 -27.20 5.68
CA THR A 641 11.04 -27.78 4.39
C THR A 641 9.55 -27.53 4.13
N ASP A 642 9.22 -26.97 2.97
CA ASP A 642 7.85 -26.62 2.59
C ASP A 642 7.02 -27.81 2.03
N ALA A 643 5.76 -27.53 1.69
CA ALA A 643 4.79 -28.51 1.20
C ALA A 643 5.08 -29.07 -0.21
N ASP A 644 6.01 -28.45 -0.95
CA ASP A 644 6.48 -28.89 -2.28
C ASP A 644 7.83 -29.63 -2.16
N GLY A 645 8.55 -29.48 -1.03
CA GLY A 645 9.85 -30.09 -0.73
C GLY A 645 11.04 -29.12 -0.78
N HIS A 646 10.82 -27.82 -0.95
CA HIS A 646 11.89 -26.83 -0.95
C HIS A 646 12.40 -26.57 0.47
N ALA A 647 13.73 -26.56 0.66
CA ALA A 647 14.35 -26.47 1.99
C ALA A 647 15.14 -25.17 2.17
N THR A 648 14.73 -24.37 3.16
CA THR A 648 15.41 -23.14 3.61
C THR A 648 16.23 -23.43 4.86
N ILE A 649 17.47 -22.96 4.94
CA ILE A 649 18.36 -23.18 6.09
C ILE A 649 18.60 -21.86 6.83
N HIS A 650 18.09 -21.78 8.06
CA HIS A 650 18.31 -20.65 8.96
C HIS A 650 19.45 -20.98 9.92
N ARG A 651 20.47 -20.11 10.00
CA ARG A 651 21.66 -20.26 10.86
C ARG A 651 21.72 -19.19 11.93
N TYR A 652 22.19 -19.57 13.11
CA TYR A 652 22.16 -18.73 14.31
C TYR A 652 23.55 -18.56 14.93
N ASP A 653 23.69 -17.53 15.77
CA ASP A 653 24.75 -17.43 16.76
C ASP A 653 24.34 -18.06 18.11
N TYR A 654 25.22 -17.92 19.11
CA TYR A 654 24.98 -18.39 20.47
C TYR A 654 23.92 -17.58 21.24
N HIS A 655 23.46 -16.45 20.69
CA HIS A 655 22.37 -15.64 21.20
C HIS A 655 21.01 -15.94 20.54
N ASN A 656 20.94 -16.95 19.67
CA ASN A 656 19.78 -17.28 18.83
C ASN A 656 19.43 -16.22 17.78
N GLN A 657 20.35 -15.30 17.46
CA GLN A 657 20.18 -14.28 16.43
C GLN A 657 20.51 -14.89 15.06
N ILE A 658 19.67 -14.66 14.04
CA ILE A 658 19.92 -15.17 12.68
C ILE A 658 21.16 -14.48 12.12
N VAL A 659 22.15 -15.26 11.69
CA VAL A 659 23.38 -14.77 11.03
C VAL A 659 23.39 -15.06 9.53
N ARG A 660 22.62 -16.05 9.07
CA ARG A 660 22.50 -16.41 7.64
C ARG A 660 21.21 -17.16 7.37
N VAL A 661 20.59 -16.89 6.23
CA VAL A 661 19.52 -17.68 5.62
C VAL A 661 20.06 -18.21 4.28
N GLU A 662 19.93 -19.50 4.02
CA GLU A 662 20.22 -20.12 2.73
C GLU A 662 18.90 -20.54 2.09
N GLN A 663 18.59 -19.96 0.94
CA GLN A 663 17.34 -20.18 0.22
C GLN A 663 17.38 -21.49 -0.60
N PRO A 664 16.22 -22.06 -0.99
CA PRO A 664 16.15 -23.24 -1.86
C PRO A 664 16.90 -23.14 -3.19
N ASP A 665 17.01 -21.96 -3.81
CA ASP A 665 17.79 -21.74 -5.04
C ASP A 665 19.30 -21.56 -4.81
N GLY A 666 19.75 -21.66 -3.56
CA GLY A 666 21.15 -21.51 -3.14
C GLY A 666 21.59 -20.06 -2.90
N SER A 667 20.73 -19.07 -3.12
CA SER A 667 20.99 -17.69 -2.70
C SER A 667 21.06 -17.56 -1.17
N ARG A 668 21.73 -16.52 -0.68
CA ARG A 668 22.08 -16.39 0.74
C ARG A 668 22.00 -14.95 1.22
N ASP A 669 21.20 -14.75 2.26
CA ASP A 669 21.17 -13.49 3.01
C ASP A 669 21.97 -13.68 4.30
N THR A 670 22.74 -12.68 4.71
CA THR A 670 23.58 -12.73 5.93
C THR A 670 23.49 -11.45 6.74
N TYR A 671 23.65 -11.59 8.06
CA TYR A 671 23.35 -10.55 9.04
C TYR A 671 24.48 -10.49 10.06
N THR A 672 24.96 -9.28 10.36
CA THR A 672 26.06 -9.04 11.29
C THR A 672 25.55 -8.28 12.50
N TRP A 673 25.79 -8.83 13.68
CA TRP A 673 25.39 -8.30 14.98
C TRP A 673 26.61 -7.75 15.73
N ASP A 674 26.39 -6.77 16.63
CA ASP A 674 27.39 -6.36 17.63
C ASP A 674 27.17 -7.04 19.00
N ASP A 675 28.07 -6.80 19.95
CA ASP A 675 27.98 -7.37 21.30
C ASP A 675 26.77 -6.88 22.11
N ARG A 676 26.13 -5.78 21.68
CA ARG A 676 24.86 -5.26 22.22
C ARG A 676 23.64 -5.91 21.55
N GLY A 677 23.84 -6.80 20.56
CA GLY A 677 22.77 -7.46 19.83
C GLY A 677 22.08 -6.57 18.79
N GLN A 678 22.71 -5.50 18.34
CA GLN A 678 22.20 -4.57 17.33
C GLN A 678 22.64 -5.00 15.92
N LEU A 679 21.74 -4.90 14.92
CA LEU A 679 22.07 -5.25 13.53
C LEU A 679 22.98 -4.17 12.94
N ILE A 680 24.25 -4.47 12.65
CA ILE A 680 25.21 -3.49 12.09
C ILE A 680 25.44 -3.65 10.58
N ALA A 681 25.10 -4.80 9.99
CA ALA A 681 25.07 -4.97 8.54
C ALA A 681 24.13 -6.09 8.09
N MET A 682 23.52 -5.90 6.92
CA MET A 682 22.75 -6.91 6.18
C MET A 682 23.36 -7.05 4.78
N GLN A 683 23.55 -8.27 4.30
CA GLN A 683 23.96 -8.56 2.93
C GLN A 683 22.99 -9.54 2.28
N ASN A 684 22.45 -9.20 1.10
CA ASN A 684 21.48 -10.05 0.40
C ASN A 684 22.13 -11.06 -0.56
N GLY A 685 21.31 -11.93 -1.17
CA GLY A 685 21.71 -12.92 -2.18
C GLY A 685 22.49 -12.38 -3.40
N ALA A 686 22.39 -11.09 -3.74
CA ALA A 686 23.20 -10.45 -4.79
C ALA A 686 24.53 -9.87 -4.28
N GLY A 687 24.85 -10.06 -2.99
CA GLY A 687 26.05 -9.52 -2.35
C GLY A 687 25.97 -8.03 -1.99
N GLN A 688 24.82 -7.38 -2.18
CA GLN A 688 24.59 -5.96 -1.86
C GLN A 688 24.55 -5.80 -0.33
N ILE A 689 25.25 -4.80 0.23
CA ILE A 689 25.42 -4.64 1.69
C ILE A 689 24.83 -3.31 2.19
N GLU A 690 23.84 -3.38 3.07
CA GLU A 690 23.38 -2.25 3.88
C GLU A 690 24.07 -2.29 5.26
N ARG A 691 24.29 -1.11 5.86
CA ARG A 691 24.97 -0.95 7.16
C ARG A 691 24.24 0.03 8.06
N PHE A 692 24.27 -0.25 9.36
CA PHE A 692 23.66 0.58 10.39
C PHE A 692 24.72 0.96 11.42
N ALA A 693 24.74 2.23 11.81
CA ALA A 693 25.57 2.73 12.90
C ALA A 693 24.67 3.31 13.98
N TYR A 694 24.98 3.01 15.25
CA TYR A 694 24.21 3.43 16.41
C TYR A 694 24.99 4.43 17.25
N ASP A 695 24.29 5.27 18.00
CA ASP A 695 24.90 6.12 19.02
C ASP A 695 25.14 5.37 20.34
N GLU A 696 25.66 6.06 21.35
CA GLU A 696 25.94 5.48 22.67
C GLU A 696 24.69 4.98 23.40
N ALA A 697 23.51 5.52 23.07
CA ALA A 697 22.21 5.09 23.60
C ALA A 697 21.58 3.94 22.78
N GLY A 698 22.19 3.51 21.68
CA GLY A 698 21.68 2.45 20.83
C GLY A 698 20.64 2.88 19.79
N ARG A 699 20.47 4.18 19.52
CA ARG A 699 19.58 4.71 18.47
C ARG A 699 20.32 4.73 17.13
N ILE A 700 19.62 4.51 16.01
CA ILE A 700 20.24 4.52 14.66
C ILE A 700 20.72 5.94 14.32
N ALA A 701 22.03 6.16 14.37
CA ALA A 701 22.68 7.42 14.07
C ALA A 701 23.04 7.56 12.58
N ALA A 702 23.25 6.45 11.87
CA ALA A 702 23.35 6.44 10.41
C ALA A 702 22.91 5.12 9.79
N VAL A 703 22.43 5.21 8.54
CA VAL A 703 22.21 4.08 7.63
C VAL A 703 23.01 4.33 6.36
N THR A 704 23.81 3.36 5.93
CA THR A 704 24.59 3.41 4.69
C THR A 704 24.09 2.32 3.75
N ASP A 705 23.64 2.72 2.56
CA ASP A 705 23.05 1.83 1.57
C ASP A 705 24.10 1.03 0.76
N ALA A 706 23.63 0.16 -0.13
CA ALA A 706 24.47 -0.71 -0.94
C ALA A 706 25.24 -0.02 -2.08
N LEU A 707 25.07 1.29 -2.30
CA LEU A 707 25.95 2.13 -3.12
C LEU A 707 26.95 2.94 -2.26
N GLY A 708 26.83 2.89 -0.94
CA GLY A 708 27.64 3.65 0.00
C GLY A 708 27.08 5.03 0.36
N ASN A 709 25.87 5.38 -0.10
CA ASN A 709 25.25 6.65 0.29
C ASN A 709 24.79 6.54 1.75
N THR A 710 24.99 7.60 2.53
CA THR A 710 24.72 7.57 3.98
C THR A 710 23.68 8.60 4.37
N THR A 711 22.58 8.15 4.99
CA THR A 711 21.66 9.00 5.74
C THR A 711 22.05 9.00 7.22
N ARG A 712 22.01 10.16 7.89
CA ARG A 712 22.37 10.35 9.29
C ARG A 712 21.20 10.94 10.08
N THR A 713 21.09 10.56 11.35
CA THR A 713 20.10 11.11 12.28
C THR A 713 20.81 11.62 13.52
N GLU A 714 20.60 12.89 13.87
CA GLU A 714 21.09 13.50 15.11
C GLU A 714 19.93 13.66 16.10
N TYR A 715 20.17 13.26 17.34
CA TYR A 715 19.15 13.23 18.39
C TYR A 715 19.46 14.20 19.51
N ASN A 716 18.43 14.82 20.08
CA ASN A 716 18.58 15.62 21.29
C ASN A 716 18.77 14.74 22.55
N ALA A 717 19.14 15.39 23.64
CA ALA A 717 19.40 14.79 24.94
C ALA A 717 18.18 14.07 25.58
N THR A 718 16.96 14.23 25.05
CA THR A 718 15.76 13.56 25.56
C THR A 718 15.43 12.25 24.84
N GLY A 719 15.99 12.01 23.66
CA GLY A 719 15.67 10.83 22.84
C GLY A 719 15.40 11.13 21.37
N LEU A 720 14.95 12.36 21.04
CA LEU A 720 14.19 12.64 19.81
C LEU A 720 15.07 13.10 18.63
N PRO A 721 14.79 12.66 17.39
CA PRO A 721 15.57 13.03 16.20
C PRO A 721 15.28 14.48 15.79
N VAL A 722 16.27 15.36 15.99
CA VAL A 722 16.17 16.80 15.70
C VAL A 722 16.83 17.19 14.38
N GLN A 723 17.69 16.34 13.84
CA GLN A 723 18.31 16.49 12.52
C GLN A 723 18.27 15.17 11.74
N VAL A 724 17.91 15.18 10.45
CA VAL A 724 18.05 14.01 9.55
C VAL A 724 18.70 14.43 8.24
N THR A 725 19.99 14.11 8.07
CA THR A 725 20.76 14.45 6.87
C THR A 725 20.76 13.29 5.89
N ASN A 726 20.16 13.47 4.72
CA ASN A 726 20.08 12.45 3.69
C ASN A 726 21.38 12.29 2.89
N ALA A 727 21.38 11.29 2.00
CA ALA A 727 22.47 10.95 1.08
C ALA A 727 23.01 12.10 0.19
N ALA A 728 22.18 13.09 -0.14
CA ALA A 728 22.55 14.25 -0.98
C ALA A 728 23.11 15.43 -0.17
N GLY A 729 23.08 15.36 1.16
CA GLY A 729 23.46 16.47 2.04
C GLY A 729 22.29 17.40 2.40
N ASP A 730 21.05 17.02 2.11
CA ASP A 730 19.87 17.72 2.63
C ASP A 730 19.68 17.29 4.09
N VAL A 731 19.93 18.22 5.01
CA VAL A 731 19.77 18.13 6.48
C VAL A 731 18.26 18.02 6.81
N THR A 732 17.73 17.97 8.06
CA THR A 732 16.26 18.07 8.35
C THR A 732 15.95 18.49 9.79
N HIS A 733 15.36 19.66 10.02
CA HIS A 733 15.05 20.10 11.39
C HIS A 733 13.67 19.69 11.87
N THR A 734 13.60 19.03 13.04
CA THR A 734 12.36 18.87 13.81
C THR A 734 12.50 19.46 15.21
N ALA A 735 11.71 20.49 15.50
CA ALA A 735 11.52 21.03 16.84
C ALA A 735 10.35 20.30 17.53
N TYR A 736 10.51 19.99 18.81
CA TYR A 736 9.51 19.29 19.63
C TYR A 736 9.02 20.15 20.79
N ASP A 737 7.80 19.89 21.27
CA ASP A 737 7.32 20.43 22.53
C ASP A 737 7.89 19.66 23.75
N ALA A 738 7.55 20.12 24.95
CA ALA A 738 8.03 19.51 26.21
C ALA A 738 7.51 18.07 26.46
N LEU A 739 6.52 17.62 25.69
CA LEU A 739 5.98 16.26 25.71
C LEU A 739 6.56 15.39 24.57
N GLY A 740 7.50 15.93 23.80
CA GLY A 740 8.18 15.24 22.71
C GLY A 740 7.35 15.09 21.44
N ARG A 741 6.30 15.89 21.26
CA ARG A 741 5.47 15.91 20.05
C ARG A 741 6.04 16.96 19.07
N PRO A 742 6.06 16.73 17.75
CA PRO A 742 6.59 17.71 16.81
C PRO A 742 5.85 19.03 16.92
N ALA A 743 6.55 20.14 17.17
CA ALA A 743 6.01 21.50 17.20
C ALA A 743 6.25 22.24 15.88
N SER A 744 7.38 21.96 15.21
CA SER A 744 7.68 22.42 13.86
C SER A 744 8.58 21.43 13.14
N VAL A 745 8.32 21.19 11.86
CA VAL A 745 9.23 20.52 10.93
C VAL A 745 9.65 21.56 9.90
N THR A 746 10.96 21.80 9.77
CA THR A 746 11.50 22.84 8.89
C THR A 746 12.31 22.20 7.77
N ASN A 747 11.94 22.55 6.54
CA ASN A 747 12.53 22.02 5.32
C ASN A 747 12.76 23.11 4.26
N ALA A 748 13.27 22.72 3.10
CA ALA A 748 13.65 23.58 1.98
C ALA A 748 12.44 24.23 1.27
N ALA A 749 11.21 23.75 1.51
CA ALA A 749 9.98 24.46 1.15
C ALA A 749 9.51 25.43 2.26
N GLY A 750 9.79 25.12 3.53
CA GLY A 750 9.69 26.02 4.67
C GLY A 750 9.37 25.33 5.99
N ALA A 751 8.83 26.07 6.95
CA ALA A 751 8.43 25.54 8.25
C ALA A 751 6.94 25.16 8.29
N THR A 752 6.64 23.89 8.55
CA THR A 752 5.29 23.41 8.89
C THR A 752 5.17 23.32 10.41
N SER A 753 4.19 23.98 11.01
CA SER A 753 4.02 24.02 12.48
C SER A 753 2.74 23.33 12.95
N TYR A 754 2.81 22.76 14.14
CA TYR A 754 1.83 21.83 14.71
C TYR A 754 1.44 22.30 16.12
N ARG A 755 0.14 22.28 16.44
CA ARG A 755 -0.38 22.63 17.77
C ARG A 755 -1.23 21.49 18.30
N TRP A 756 -0.96 21.07 19.52
CA TRP A 756 -1.58 19.90 20.16
C TRP A 756 -2.47 20.30 21.33
N SER A 757 -3.41 19.43 21.67
CA SER A 757 -4.17 19.45 22.92
C SER A 757 -3.37 18.81 24.06
N ASP A 758 -3.84 18.99 25.30
CA ASP A 758 -3.29 18.27 26.46
C ASP A 758 -3.46 16.74 26.31
N SER A 759 -4.56 16.29 25.68
CA SER A 759 -4.83 14.88 25.35
C SER A 759 -4.15 14.39 24.06
N GLY A 760 -2.99 14.94 23.69
CA GLY A 760 -2.15 14.45 22.58
C GLY A 760 -2.71 14.54 21.17
N ARG A 761 -3.91 15.11 20.95
CA ARG A 761 -4.51 15.27 19.61
C ARG A 761 -4.04 16.55 18.93
N LEU A 762 -3.78 16.50 17.62
CA LEU A 762 -3.41 17.65 16.79
C LEU A 762 -4.61 18.59 16.61
N ILE A 763 -4.60 19.78 17.22
CA ILE A 763 -5.71 20.75 17.13
C ILE A 763 -5.51 21.82 16.07
N ALA A 764 -4.27 22.05 15.60
CA ALA A 764 -4.03 22.80 14.36
C ALA A 764 -2.74 22.40 13.65
N LEU A 765 -2.75 22.53 12.32
CA LEU A 765 -1.60 22.40 11.43
C LEU A 765 -1.49 23.70 10.62
N THR A 766 -0.32 24.33 10.58
CA THR A 766 -0.08 25.52 9.73
C THR A 766 1.05 25.23 8.75
N ASP A 767 0.75 25.38 7.46
CA ASP A 767 1.69 25.17 6.36
C ASP A 767 2.71 26.33 6.20
N PRO A 768 3.79 26.16 5.39
CA PRO A 768 4.79 27.21 5.14
C PRO A 768 4.29 28.55 4.56
N LYS A 769 3.04 28.64 4.08
CA LYS A 769 2.41 29.91 3.67
C LYS A 769 1.54 30.55 4.76
N GLY A 770 1.37 29.88 5.90
CA GLY A 770 0.42 30.29 6.94
C GLY A 770 -0.99 29.73 6.77
N GLY A 771 -1.21 28.78 5.86
CA GLY A 771 -2.49 28.10 5.71
C GLY A 771 -2.76 27.18 6.92
N THR A 772 -3.68 27.59 7.79
CA THR A 772 -4.02 26.84 9.02
C THR A 772 -5.24 25.94 8.83
N ARG A 773 -5.10 24.66 9.13
CA ARG A 773 -6.21 23.71 9.34
C ARG A 773 -6.42 23.52 10.84
N GLU A 774 -7.66 23.39 11.28
CA GLU A 774 -8.03 23.24 12.70
C GLU A 774 -8.87 21.98 12.94
N PHE A 775 -8.73 21.37 14.11
CA PHE A 775 -9.41 20.13 14.49
C PHE A 775 -9.94 20.24 15.93
N ALA A 776 -11.16 19.76 16.16
CA ALA A 776 -11.78 19.70 17.48
C ALA A 776 -12.20 18.26 17.81
N TYR A 777 -12.02 17.87 19.06
CA TYR A 777 -12.25 16.51 19.56
C TYR A 777 -13.22 16.52 20.75
N ASP A 778 -13.92 15.41 20.97
CA ASP A 778 -14.66 15.19 22.23
C ASP A 778 -13.76 14.67 23.36
N GLY A 779 -14.33 14.47 24.54
CA GLY A 779 -13.60 14.01 25.72
C GLY A 779 -12.98 12.62 25.59
N ALA A 780 -13.47 11.78 24.67
CA ALA A 780 -12.90 10.48 24.33
C ALA A 780 -11.85 10.56 23.19
N GLY A 781 -11.44 11.78 22.81
CA GLY A 781 -10.45 12.01 21.77
C GLY A 781 -10.92 11.72 20.35
N ARG A 782 -12.23 11.65 20.10
CA ARG A 782 -12.82 11.40 18.77
C ARG A 782 -13.03 12.73 18.04
N LEU A 783 -12.70 12.78 16.74
CA LEU A 783 -12.73 14.01 15.93
C LEU A 783 -14.17 14.46 15.68
N VAL A 784 -14.64 15.55 16.29
CA VAL A 784 -16.02 16.06 16.10
C VAL A 784 -16.14 17.16 15.06
N SER A 785 -15.05 17.89 14.78
CA SER A 785 -15.00 18.90 13.72
C SER A 785 -13.60 18.98 13.11
N ALA A 786 -13.52 19.12 11.79
CA ALA A 786 -12.31 19.45 11.05
C ALA A 786 -12.59 20.65 10.14
N ARG A 787 -11.67 21.62 10.13
CA ARG A 787 -11.77 22.87 9.37
C ARG A 787 -10.53 23.06 8.50
N ASP A 788 -10.74 23.35 7.22
CA ASP A 788 -9.64 23.67 6.30
C ASP A 788 -9.20 25.14 6.38
N CYS A 789 -8.12 25.47 5.67
CA CYS A 789 -7.57 26.81 5.56
C CYS A 789 -8.37 27.77 4.65
N SER A 790 -9.50 27.33 4.08
CA SER A 790 -10.54 28.22 3.54
C SER A 790 -11.65 28.51 4.56
N GLY A 791 -11.61 27.89 5.74
CA GLY A 791 -12.58 28.04 6.82
C GLY A 791 -13.81 27.15 6.70
N TYR A 792 -13.83 26.19 5.76
CA TYR A 792 -14.95 25.27 5.60
C TYR A 792 -14.85 24.09 6.57
N GLU A 793 -15.99 23.65 7.09
CA GLU A 793 -16.07 22.77 8.26
C GLU A 793 -16.80 21.46 7.94
N THR A 794 -16.17 20.32 8.20
CA THR A 794 -16.80 19.00 8.24
C THR A 794 -16.98 18.56 9.70
N ARG A 795 -18.16 18.05 10.05
CA ARG A 795 -18.52 17.60 11.40
C ARG A 795 -18.79 16.10 11.43
N TYR A 796 -18.59 15.49 12.59
CA TYR A 796 -18.75 14.05 12.80
C TYR A 796 -19.54 13.77 14.07
N GLN A 797 -20.28 12.67 14.08
CA GLN A 797 -21.08 12.20 15.20
C GLN A 797 -20.85 10.71 15.40
N TYR A 798 -20.77 10.26 16.65
CA TYR A 798 -20.44 8.89 17.03
C TYR A 798 -21.51 8.30 17.94
N ASP A 799 -21.61 6.97 17.97
CA ASP A 799 -22.45 6.26 18.93
C ASP A 799 -21.76 6.11 20.31
N ALA A 800 -22.41 5.36 21.21
CA ALA A 800 -21.89 5.07 22.55
C ALA A 800 -20.62 4.17 22.52
N ARG A 801 -20.39 3.41 21.44
CA ARG A 801 -19.18 2.60 21.22
C ARG A 801 -18.06 3.40 20.55
N GLY A 802 -18.32 4.60 20.06
CA GLY A 802 -17.35 5.40 19.30
C GLY A 802 -17.26 5.03 17.83
N TYR A 803 -18.17 4.21 17.32
CA TYR A 803 -18.30 4.00 15.88
C TYR A 803 -18.98 5.22 15.25
N LEU A 804 -18.55 5.57 14.03
CA LEU A 804 -19.12 6.71 13.32
C LEU A 804 -20.61 6.47 13.06
N LEU A 805 -21.45 7.44 13.42
CA LEU A 805 -22.90 7.42 13.20
C LEU A 805 -23.29 8.31 12.02
N ALA A 806 -22.68 9.50 11.93
CA ALA A 806 -22.90 10.43 10.83
C ALA A 806 -21.69 11.32 10.57
N ARG A 807 -21.48 11.67 9.30
CA ARG A 807 -20.62 12.76 8.83
C ARG A 807 -21.50 13.82 8.19
N THR A 808 -21.32 15.08 8.58
CA THR A 808 -21.91 16.25 7.93
C THR A 808 -20.79 17.03 7.24
N ASP A 809 -20.86 17.20 5.93
CA ASP A 809 -19.85 17.96 5.19
C ASP A 809 -20.08 19.48 5.22
N ALA A 810 -19.19 20.26 4.58
CA ALA A 810 -19.25 21.72 4.57
C ALA A 810 -20.40 22.33 3.73
N LEU A 811 -21.17 21.51 3.00
CA LEU A 811 -22.44 21.90 2.39
C LEU A 811 -23.65 21.53 3.26
N GLY A 812 -23.42 20.86 4.39
CA GLY A 812 -24.48 20.34 5.25
C GLY A 812 -25.04 18.99 4.79
N GLN A 813 -24.42 18.33 3.81
CA GLN A 813 -24.87 17.00 3.38
C GLN A 813 -24.50 15.97 4.44
N VAL A 814 -25.46 15.13 4.82
CA VAL A 814 -25.28 14.12 5.88
C VAL A 814 -25.19 12.72 5.28
N THR A 815 -24.07 12.05 5.52
CA THR A 815 -23.92 10.60 5.28
C THR A 815 -23.97 9.90 6.64
N SER A 816 -24.89 8.96 6.80
CA SER A 816 -25.05 8.13 7.99
C SER A 816 -24.43 6.74 7.80
N TYR A 817 -23.94 6.16 8.89
CA TYR A 817 -23.23 4.89 8.92
C TYR A 817 -23.85 3.98 9.99
N ARG A 818 -23.87 2.68 9.75
CA ARG A 818 -24.27 1.67 10.72
C ARG A 818 -23.21 0.59 10.82
N HIS A 819 -22.81 0.26 12.04
CA HIS A 819 -21.82 -0.75 12.35
C HIS A 819 -22.45 -1.93 13.13
N ASP A 820 -21.73 -3.04 13.21
CA ASP A 820 -22.01 -4.14 14.15
C ASP A 820 -21.35 -3.89 15.53
N ALA A 821 -21.31 -4.92 16.39
CA ALA A 821 -20.71 -4.83 17.72
C ALA A 821 -19.16 -4.98 17.73
N ARG A 822 -18.54 -5.40 16.62
CA ARG A 822 -17.09 -5.34 16.41
C ARG A 822 -16.64 -3.99 15.80
N GLY A 823 -17.56 -3.24 15.22
CA GLY A 823 -17.29 -2.00 14.49
C GLY A 823 -17.20 -2.19 12.98
N GLN A 824 -17.60 -3.34 12.44
CA GLN A 824 -17.63 -3.58 11.00
C GLN A 824 -18.81 -2.84 10.36
N LEU A 825 -18.57 -2.22 9.20
CA LEU A 825 -19.53 -1.35 8.52
C LEU A 825 -20.63 -2.17 7.83
N LEU A 826 -21.85 -2.20 8.38
CA LEU A 826 -22.99 -2.93 7.82
C LEU A 826 -23.74 -2.14 6.74
N GLN A 827 -23.80 -0.82 6.86
CA GLN A 827 -24.53 0.04 5.93
C GLN A 827 -23.96 1.47 5.89
N VAL A 828 -23.83 2.02 4.69
CA VAL A 828 -23.69 3.46 4.43
C VAL A 828 -25.02 3.96 3.88
N THR A 829 -25.42 5.20 4.19
CA THR A 829 -26.53 5.88 3.50
C THR A 829 -26.18 7.35 3.34
N ARG A 830 -26.14 7.81 2.09
CA ARG A 830 -25.69 9.15 1.69
C ARG A 830 -26.85 10.15 1.79
N ALA A 831 -26.55 11.43 1.60
CA ALA A 831 -27.53 12.52 1.71
C ALA A 831 -28.68 12.48 0.68
N ASP A 832 -28.53 11.71 -0.41
CA ASP A 832 -29.57 11.43 -1.41
C ASP A 832 -30.51 10.25 -1.02
N GLY A 833 -30.27 9.61 0.13
CA GLY A 833 -30.99 8.43 0.59
C GLY A 833 -30.54 7.12 -0.05
N ILE A 834 -29.59 7.15 -1.00
CA ILE A 834 -28.99 5.94 -1.59
C ILE A 834 -28.03 5.32 -0.56
N GLY A 835 -28.11 4.01 -0.39
CA GLY A 835 -27.35 3.30 0.62
C GLY A 835 -26.82 1.95 0.18
N GLU A 836 -25.57 1.69 0.56
CA GLU A 836 -24.83 0.46 0.31
C GLU A 836 -24.86 -0.41 1.57
N ARG A 837 -24.81 -1.74 1.42
CA ARG A 837 -24.82 -2.69 2.54
C ARG A 837 -23.73 -3.73 2.39
N LEU A 838 -23.15 -4.14 3.50
CA LEU A 838 -22.08 -5.13 3.56
C LEU A 838 -22.45 -6.22 4.58
N ALA A 839 -22.00 -7.45 4.33
CA ALA A 839 -22.09 -8.56 5.25
C ALA A 839 -20.78 -9.34 5.23
N TYR A 840 -20.40 -9.86 6.39
CA TYR A 840 -19.11 -10.49 6.65
C TYR A 840 -19.26 -11.93 7.13
N ASP A 841 -18.18 -12.71 7.13
CA ASP A 841 -18.10 -13.99 7.84
C ASP A 841 -17.60 -13.81 9.29
N ALA A 842 -17.33 -14.92 9.96
CA ALA A 842 -16.96 -14.92 11.37
C ALA A 842 -15.55 -14.34 11.63
N GLU A 843 -14.63 -14.42 10.67
CA GLU A 843 -13.33 -13.74 10.71
C GLU A 843 -13.37 -12.30 10.13
N GLY A 844 -14.50 -11.89 9.57
CA GLY A 844 -14.71 -10.53 9.07
C GLY A 844 -14.41 -10.35 7.57
N ASN A 845 -14.27 -11.43 6.80
CA ASN A 845 -14.11 -11.38 5.34
C ASN A 845 -15.45 -11.00 4.67
N LEU A 846 -15.42 -10.18 3.61
CA LEU A 846 -16.63 -9.60 2.98
C LEU A 846 -17.41 -10.62 2.14
N THR A 847 -18.37 -11.34 2.74
CA THR A 847 -19.15 -12.37 2.04
C THR A 847 -20.19 -11.82 1.06
N THR A 848 -20.68 -10.59 1.28
CA THR A 848 -21.64 -9.94 0.38
C THR A 848 -21.52 -8.43 0.42
N TYR A 849 -21.42 -7.82 -0.77
CA TYR A 849 -21.57 -6.39 -0.99
C TYR A 849 -22.85 -6.12 -1.78
N THR A 850 -23.72 -5.25 -1.28
CA THR A 850 -24.89 -4.72 -1.98
C THR A 850 -24.67 -3.24 -2.27
N ASP A 851 -24.56 -2.88 -3.55
CA ASP A 851 -24.36 -1.51 -3.97
C ASP A 851 -25.64 -0.65 -3.78
N GLY A 852 -25.52 0.67 -3.95
CA GLY A 852 -26.66 1.59 -3.90
C GLY A 852 -27.74 1.42 -5.00
N ALA A 853 -27.58 0.48 -5.94
CA ALA A 853 -28.61 0.08 -6.90
C ALA A 853 -29.36 -1.19 -6.45
N GLY A 854 -28.89 -1.85 -5.39
CA GLY A 854 -29.36 -3.17 -4.97
C GLY A 854 -28.63 -4.33 -5.64
N GLN A 855 -27.54 -4.10 -6.38
CA GLN A 855 -26.75 -5.17 -6.97
C GLN A 855 -25.88 -5.88 -5.95
N VAL A 856 -25.89 -7.21 -6.00
CA VAL A 856 -25.29 -8.04 -4.96
C VAL A 856 -24.11 -8.83 -5.52
N THR A 857 -22.90 -8.44 -5.15
CA THR A 857 -21.69 -9.25 -5.38
C THR A 857 -21.44 -10.13 -4.16
N ARG A 858 -21.03 -11.39 -4.39
CA ARG A 858 -20.77 -12.38 -3.32
C ARG A 858 -19.35 -12.93 -3.43
N TYR A 859 -18.81 -13.34 -2.29
CA TYR A 859 -17.47 -13.89 -2.15
C TYR A 859 -17.49 -15.07 -1.19
N SER A 860 -16.65 -16.08 -1.46
CA SER A 860 -16.44 -17.23 -0.59
C SER A 860 -14.95 -17.44 -0.37
N TYR A 861 -14.54 -17.64 0.89
CA TYR A 861 -13.13 -17.60 1.32
C TYR A 861 -12.61 -18.97 1.79
N ASN A 862 -11.31 -19.20 1.60
CA ASN A 862 -10.58 -20.36 2.12
C ASN A 862 -10.04 -20.09 3.54
N GLY A 863 -9.44 -21.10 4.17
CA GLY A 863 -8.79 -20.99 5.50
C GLY A 863 -7.51 -20.17 5.56
N ASN A 864 -7.21 -19.41 4.50
CA ASN A 864 -6.16 -18.40 4.44
C ASN A 864 -6.75 -17.01 4.09
N HIS A 865 -8.06 -16.82 4.27
CA HIS A 865 -8.82 -15.59 4.00
C HIS A 865 -8.73 -15.10 2.54
N GLN A 866 -8.38 -15.98 1.60
CA GLN A 866 -8.35 -15.67 0.16
C GLN A 866 -9.67 -16.12 -0.50
N PRO A 867 -10.22 -15.36 -1.47
CA PRO A 867 -11.45 -15.73 -2.14
C PRO A 867 -11.22 -16.92 -3.09
N TYR A 868 -11.88 -18.07 -2.87
CA TYR A 868 -11.90 -19.17 -3.83
C TYR A 868 -13.01 -19.01 -4.90
N SER A 869 -14.00 -18.15 -4.62
CA SER A 869 -15.05 -17.79 -5.57
C SER A 869 -15.51 -16.35 -5.37
N ARG A 870 -15.78 -15.66 -6.49
CA ARG A 870 -16.52 -14.40 -6.56
C ARG A 870 -17.66 -14.58 -7.55
N THR A 871 -18.88 -14.21 -7.16
CA THR A 871 -20.05 -14.13 -8.04
C THR A 871 -20.49 -12.67 -8.16
N ASP A 872 -20.55 -12.14 -9.37
CA ASP A 872 -21.09 -10.79 -9.61
C ASP A 872 -22.62 -10.76 -9.59
N ALA A 873 -23.20 -9.56 -9.68
CA ALA A 873 -24.64 -9.39 -9.60
C ALA A 873 -25.41 -9.88 -10.84
N ALA A 874 -24.72 -10.14 -11.97
CA ALA A 874 -25.27 -10.83 -13.13
C ALA A 874 -25.19 -12.37 -12.98
N GLY A 875 -24.68 -12.88 -11.86
CA GLY A 875 -24.50 -14.32 -11.61
C GLY A 875 -23.24 -14.91 -12.22
N ARG A 876 -22.34 -14.10 -12.79
CA ARG A 876 -21.10 -14.56 -13.41
C ARG A 876 -20.09 -14.89 -12.33
N MET A 877 -19.46 -16.06 -12.43
CA MET A 877 -18.57 -16.58 -11.40
C MET A 877 -17.12 -16.61 -11.89
N LEU A 878 -16.24 -15.98 -11.12
CA LEU A 878 -14.79 -16.15 -11.21
C LEU A 878 -14.37 -17.09 -10.07
N ALA A 879 -13.84 -18.27 -10.42
CA ALA A 879 -13.29 -19.24 -9.47
C ALA A 879 -11.76 -19.11 -9.41
N TYR A 880 -11.21 -19.34 -8.22
CA TYR A 880 -9.79 -19.16 -7.91
C TYR A 880 -9.27 -20.48 -7.31
N ASN A 881 -8.30 -21.09 -7.97
CA ASN A 881 -7.66 -22.34 -7.54
C ASN A 881 -6.25 -22.04 -7.05
N TYR A 882 -5.90 -22.66 -5.92
CA TYR A 882 -4.64 -22.46 -5.22
C TYR A 882 -3.88 -23.79 -5.09
N ASP A 883 -2.56 -23.74 -4.95
CA ASP A 883 -1.76 -24.90 -4.56
C ASP A 883 -1.75 -25.13 -3.04
N ARG A 884 -0.99 -26.14 -2.61
CA ARG A 884 -0.80 -26.48 -1.19
C ARG A 884 -0.11 -25.38 -0.38
N GLN A 885 0.41 -24.35 -1.02
CA GLN A 885 1.11 -23.21 -0.40
C GLN A 885 0.27 -21.92 -0.47
N TRP A 886 -1.00 -22.02 -0.86
CA TRP A 886 -1.91 -20.90 -1.09
C TRP A 886 -1.43 -19.88 -2.14
N ARG A 887 -0.56 -20.29 -3.08
CA ARG A 887 -0.24 -19.51 -4.29
C ARG A 887 -1.33 -19.78 -5.34
N LEU A 888 -1.76 -18.73 -6.04
CA LEU A 888 -2.85 -18.80 -7.03
C LEU A 888 -2.35 -19.53 -8.29
N THR A 889 -2.81 -20.75 -8.57
CA THR A 889 -2.36 -21.53 -9.74
C THR A 889 -3.27 -21.36 -10.95
N GLN A 890 -4.55 -21.04 -10.77
CA GLN A 890 -5.49 -20.86 -11.88
C GLN A 890 -6.67 -19.95 -11.49
N LEU A 891 -7.08 -19.10 -12.43
CA LEU A 891 -8.41 -18.48 -12.44
C LEU A 891 -9.28 -19.12 -13.52
N ARG A 892 -10.57 -19.32 -13.25
CA ARG A 892 -11.56 -19.79 -14.22
C ARG A 892 -12.75 -18.84 -14.26
N ASN A 893 -13.04 -18.27 -15.43
CA ASN A 893 -14.10 -17.28 -15.62
C ASN A 893 -15.48 -17.91 -15.91
N GLU A 894 -16.48 -17.07 -16.21
CA GLU A 894 -17.85 -17.49 -16.50
C GLU A 894 -17.99 -18.33 -17.78
N ASN A 895 -17.13 -18.12 -18.77
CA ASN A 895 -17.06 -18.93 -19.99
C ASN A 895 -16.42 -20.31 -19.73
N GLY A 896 -15.73 -20.45 -18.60
CA GLY A 896 -14.96 -21.63 -18.24
C GLY A 896 -13.53 -21.65 -18.77
N GLU A 897 -13.08 -20.57 -19.42
CA GLU A 897 -11.71 -20.31 -19.88
C GLU A 897 -10.79 -20.17 -18.66
N THR A 898 -9.48 -20.48 -18.81
CA THR A 898 -8.57 -20.56 -17.65
C THR A 898 -7.24 -19.83 -17.84
N MET A 899 -7.02 -18.80 -17.04
CA MET A 899 -5.69 -18.18 -16.84
C MET A 899 -4.91 -19.00 -15.81
N ARG A 900 -3.63 -19.25 -16.03
CA ARG A 900 -2.79 -20.20 -15.26
C ARG A 900 -1.46 -19.57 -14.88
N PHE A 901 -0.95 -19.90 -13.69
CA PHE A 901 0.27 -19.34 -13.11
C PHE A 901 1.22 -20.45 -12.66
N ARG A 902 2.53 -20.21 -12.69
CA ARG A 902 3.57 -21.14 -12.23
C ARG A 902 4.67 -20.40 -11.48
N TYR A 903 5.17 -21.03 -10.42
CA TYR A 903 6.12 -20.44 -9.49
C TYR A 903 7.44 -21.22 -9.46
N ASP A 904 8.51 -20.58 -9.03
CA ASP A 904 9.78 -21.25 -8.70
C ASP A 904 9.86 -21.68 -7.23
N ALA A 905 11.01 -22.24 -6.83
CA ALA A 905 11.30 -22.70 -5.49
C ALA A 905 11.35 -21.59 -4.41
N LEU A 906 11.30 -20.30 -4.80
CA LEU A 906 11.13 -19.16 -3.88
C LEU A 906 9.71 -18.58 -3.93
N GLY A 907 8.78 -19.20 -4.65
CA GLY A 907 7.42 -18.69 -4.84
C GLY A 907 7.32 -17.51 -5.82
N ARG A 908 8.38 -17.20 -6.60
CA ARG A 908 8.36 -16.12 -7.60
C ARG A 908 7.61 -16.58 -8.85
N LEU A 909 6.74 -15.75 -9.42
CA LEU A 909 5.97 -16.08 -10.64
C LEU A 909 6.93 -16.16 -11.85
N VAL A 910 7.10 -17.34 -12.43
CA VAL A 910 8.01 -17.57 -13.58
C VAL A 910 7.28 -17.73 -14.92
N GLU A 911 6.01 -18.14 -14.92
CA GLU A 911 5.21 -18.30 -16.12
C GLU A 911 3.72 -18.02 -15.85
N GLU A 912 3.06 -17.32 -16.76
CA GLU A 912 1.62 -17.02 -16.68
C GLU A 912 0.95 -17.08 -18.06
N THR A 913 0.05 -18.04 -18.24
CA THR A 913 -0.77 -18.26 -19.44
C THR A 913 -2.09 -17.52 -19.29
N GLY A 914 -2.39 -16.55 -20.17
CA GLY A 914 -3.65 -15.79 -20.16
C GLY A 914 -4.89 -16.61 -20.52
N PHE A 915 -6.08 -16.00 -20.43
CA PHE A 915 -7.34 -16.62 -20.89
C PHE A 915 -7.36 -16.86 -22.41
N ASP A 916 -6.56 -16.11 -23.16
CA ASP A 916 -6.27 -16.22 -24.60
C ASP A 916 -5.13 -17.22 -24.90
N ASP A 917 -4.74 -18.03 -23.92
CA ASP A 917 -3.53 -18.87 -23.89
C ASP A 917 -2.20 -18.11 -24.13
N SER A 918 -2.17 -16.78 -24.00
CA SER A 918 -0.94 -15.99 -24.18
C SER A 918 0.04 -16.21 -23.01
N VAL A 919 1.18 -16.83 -23.31
CA VAL A 919 2.21 -17.16 -22.32
C VAL A 919 3.16 -15.97 -22.08
N THR A 920 3.24 -15.52 -20.83
CA THR A 920 4.36 -14.72 -20.32
C THR A 920 5.37 -15.62 -19.61
N GLN A 921 6.65 -15.34 -19.77
CA GLN A 921 7.72 -15.92 -18.94
C GLN A 921 8.52 -14.80 -18.28
N TYR A 922 8.97 -15.04 -17.04
CA TYR A 922 9.65 -14.06 -16.19
C TYR A 922 10.96 -14.63 -15.64
N GLY A 923 11.99 -13.78 -15.58
CA GLY A 923 13.29 -14.11 -14.99
C GLY A 923 13.73 -13.07 -13.97
N TYR A 924 14.38 -13.53 -12.90
CA TYR A 924 14.74 -12.72 -11.73
C TYR A 924 16.26 -12.62 -11.55
N ASP A 925 16.73 -11.54 -10.93
CA ASP A 925 18.14 -11.41 -10.50
C ASP A 925 18.40 -12.06 -9.13
N ALA A 926 19.67 -12.10 -8.72
CA ALA A 926 20.09 -12.66 -7.44
C ALA A 926 19.61 -11.87 -6.19
N ALA A 927 18.96 -10.70 -6.38
CA ALA A 927 18.26 -9.97 -5.32
C ALA A 927 16.73 -10.21 -5.36
N GLY A 928 16.27 -11.18 -6.16
CA GLY A 928 14.85 -11.54 -6.30
C GLY A 928 14.04 -10.56 -7.14
N ARG A 929 14.66 -9.58 -7.81
CA ARG A 929 13.98 -8.52 -8.56
C ARG A 929 13.75 -8.95 -10.00
N LEU A 930 12.66 -8.48 -10.63
CA LEU A 930 12.38 -8.81 -12.04
C LEU A 930 13.49 -8.25 -12.94
N ALA A 931 14.22 -9.15 -13.59
CA ALA A 931 15.32 -8.88 -14.50
C ALA A 931 14.93 -9.09 -15.97
N GLN A 932 13.86 -9.85 -16.25
CA GLN A 932 13.51 -10.28 -17.59
C GLN A 932 12.01 -10.61 -17.74
N SER A 933 11.42 -10.26 -18.88
CA SER A 933 10.06 -10.67 -19.25
C SER A 933 9.94 -10.98 -20.75
N ARG A 934 9.22 -12.05 -21.11
CA ARG A 934 9.02 -12.52 -22.49
C ARG A 934 7.54 -12.73 -22.82
N GLN A 935 7.12 -12.35 -24.03
CA GLN A 935 5.84 -12.71 -24.66
C GLN A 935 6.10 -13.08 -26.14
N GLY A 936 6.19 -14.38 -26.46
CA GLY A 936 6.53 -14.83 -27.81
C GLY A 936 7.90 -14.32 -28.26
N ASP A 937 7.94 -13.45 -29.28
CA ASP A 937 9.16 -12.77 -29.76
C ASP A 937 9.42 -11.41 -29.07
N ALA A 938 8.46 -10.89 -28.31
CA ALA A 938 8.68 -9.71 -27.47
C ALA A 938 9.46 -10.09 -26.22
N TRP A 939 10.49 -9.31 -25.91
CA TRP A 939 11.49 -9.57 -24.88
C TRP A 939 11.91 -8.26 -24.23
N THR A 940 12.03 -8.25 -22.91
CA THR A 940 12.53 -7.08 -22.17
C THR A 940 13.48 -7.52 -21.07
N VAL A 941 14.63 -6.86 -20.96
CA VAL A 941 15.62 -7.03 -19.90
C VAL A 941 15.68 -5.74 -19.09
N TYR A 942 15.75 -5.87 -17.77
CA TYR A 942 15.82 -4.76 -16.82
C TYR A 942 17.15 -4.86 -16.05
N THR A 943 18.07 -3.93 -16.31
CA THR A 943 19.28 -3.76 -15.49
C THR A 943 19.00 -2.76 -14.38
N ARG A 944 19.40 -3.08 -13.15
CA ARG A 944 19.17 -2.26 -11.95
C ARG A 944 20.45 -2.11 -11.14
N ASP A 945 20.60 -0.98 -10.47
CA ASP A 945 21.71 -0.75 -9.54
C ASP A 945 21.52 -1.50 -8.20
N ALA A 946 22.43 -1.27 -7.24
CA ALA A 946 22.38 -1.90 -5.92
C ALA A 946 21.21 -1.44 -5.04
N LEU A 947 20.48 -0.37 -5.42
CA LEU A 947 19.27 0.10 -4.74
C LEU A 947 17.98 -0.35 -5.46
N GLY A 948 18.11 -1.08 -6.57
CA GLY A 948 16.96 -1.52 -7.38
C GLY A 948 16.47 -0.48 -8.38
N ARG A 949 17.09 0.70 -8.46
CA ARG A 949 16.74 1.72 -9.46
C ARG A 949 17.09 1.19 -10.85
N LEU A 950 16.16 1.33 -11.79
CA LEU A 950 16.37 0.92 -13.18
C LEU A 950 17.50 1.76 -13.79
N THR A 951 18.50 1.13 -14.40
CA THR A 951 19.61 1.83 -15.06
C THR A 951 19.62 1.61 -16.58
N GLN A 952 19.08 0.48 -17.04
CA GLN A 952 18.91 0.20 -18.46
C GLN A 952 17.70 -0.72 -18.68
N ARG A 953 16.92 -0.46 -19.74
CA ARG A 953 15.83 -1.32 -20.22
C ARG A 953 16.08 -1.64 -21.68
N ASP A 954 16.35 -2.90 -21.97
CA ASP A 954 16.57 -3.38 -23.34
C ASP A 954 15.34 -4.14 -23.82
N MET A 955 14.66 -3.59 -24.83
CA MET A 955 13.45 -4.15 -25.43
C MET A 955 13.77 -4.68 -26.82
N ARG A 956 13.27 -5.87 -27.14
CA ARG A 956 13.36 -6.47 -28.48
C ARG A 956 12.00 -7.04 -28.86
N GLY A 957 11.64 -6.91 -30.13
CA GLY A 957 10.41 -7.47 -30.68
C GLY A 957 10.40 -7.43 -32.22
N PRO A 958 9.22 -7.60 -32.86
CA PRO A 958 9.09 -7.61 -34.32
C PRO A 958 9.57 -6.32 -35.01
N ASN A 959 9.68 -5.21 -34.27
CA ASN A 959 10.00 -3.88 -34.77
C ASN A 959 11.49 -3.53 -34.67
N GLY A 960 12.33 -4.45 -34.15
CA GLY A 960 13.75 -4.23 -33.88
C GLY A 960 14.10 -4.36 -32.40
N ALA A 961 15.15 -3.65 -31.98
CA ALA A 961 15.56 -3.54 -30.59
C ALA A 961 15.74 -2.07 -30.20
N VAL A 962 15.41 -1.73 -28.96
CA VAL A 962 15.54 -0.40 -28.37
C VAL A 962 16.20 -0.55 -27.01
N SER A 963 17.29 0.20 -26.78
CA SER A 963 17.95 0.30 -25.48
C SER A 963 17.67 1.67 -24.89
N GLU A 964 17.09 1.71 -23.68
CA GLU A 964 16.91 2.92 -22.89
C GLU A 964 17.84 2.90 -21.69
N ARG A 965 18.45 4.04 -21.34
CA ARG A 965 19.32 4.20 -20.16
C ARG A 965 18.80 5.30 -19.26
N PHE A 966 18.89 5.05 -17.95
CA PHE A 966 18.28 5.85 -16.90
C PHE A 966 19.33 6.21 -15.84
N PHE A 967 19.46 7.51 -15.55
CA PHE A 967 20.45 8.04 -14.62
C PHE A 967 19.76 8.70 -13.44
N HIS A 968 20.32 8.53 -12.24
CA HIS A 968 19.69 8.93 -10.98
C HIS A 968 20.66 9.73 -10.10
N ASP A 969 20.13 10.68 -9.32
CA ASP A 969 20.93 11.43 -8.34
C ASP A 969 21.07 10.69 -6.99
N LEU A 970 21.71 11.33 -6.02
CA LEU A 970 21.88 10.82 -4.65
C LEU A 970 20.57 10.77 -3.84
N ARG A 971 19.50 11.44 -4.30
CA ARG A 971 18.15 11.35 -3.71
C ARG A 971 17.32 10.23 -4.34
N GLY A 972 17.82 9.57 -5.38
CA GLY A 972 17.08 8.57 -6.15
C GLY A 972 16.15 9.13 -7.21
N ARG A 973 16.18 10.44 -7.50
CA ARG A 973 15.38 11.04 -8.59
C ARG A 973 15.98 10.70 -9.94
N LEU A 974 15.15 10.37 -10.92
CA LEU A 974 15.55 10.24 -12.32
C LEU A 974 16.02 11.61 -12.86
N THR A 975 17.28 11.72 -13.28
CA THR A 975 17.86 12.96 -13.86
C THR A 975 17.99 12.91 -15.37
N THR A 976 18.12 11.72 -15.97
CA THR A 976 18.21 11.55 -17.41
C THR A 976 17.58 10.23 -17.84
N ALA A 977 16.75 10.25 -18.88
CA ALA A 977 16.35 9.07 -19.64
C ALA A 977 16.76 9.26 -21.11
N GLN A 978 17.37 8.25 -21.74
CA GLN A 978 17.86 8.37 -23.12
C GLN A 978 17.81 7.05 -23.91
N THR A 979 17.60 7.16 -25.21
CA THR A 979 17.81 6.09 -26.20
C THR A 979 19.14 6.32 -26.94
N GLU A 980 19.32 5.71 -28.10
CA GLU A 980 20.43 6.02 -29.02
C GLU A 980 20.22 7.38 -29.73
N ASP A 981 18.97 7.72 -30.08
CA ASP A 981 18.63 8.92 -30.88
C ASP A 981 18.19 10.15 -30.06
N SER A 982 17.65 9.95 -28.84
CA SER A 982 16.96 11.00 -28.07
C SER A 982 17.30 10.96 -26.58
N THR A 983 17.15 12.09 -25.89
CA THR A 983 17.50 12.24 -24.47
C THR A 983 16.59 13.26 -23.79
N VAL A 984 16.02 12.90 -22.64
CA VAL A 984 15.29 13.79 -21.72
C VAL A 984 16.11 13.97 -20.46
N ARG A 985 16.43 15.22 -20.10
CA ARG A 985 17.08 15.61 -18.85
C ARG A 985 16.08 16.32 -17.95
N LEU A 986 16.10 15.95 -16.67
CA LEU A 986 15.21 16.41 -15.62
C LEU A 986 16.05 17.16 -14.59
N HIS A 987 15.84 18.46 -14.49
CA HIS A 987 16.59 19.37 -13.62
C HIS A 987 15.72 19.77 -12.44
N TYR A 988 16.24 19.54 -11.24
CA TYR A 988 15.51 19.82 -10.00
C TYR A 988 16.19 20.89 -9.16
N ASP A 989 15.42 21.56 -8.30
CA ASP A 989 15.95 22.39 -7.22
C ASP A 989 16.30 21.58 -5.96
N ASP A 990 16.87 22.30 -4.98
CA ASP A 990 17.23 21.77 -3.67
C ASP A 990 16.00 21.31 -2.87
N ALA A 991 14.84 21.95 -3.03
CA ALA A 991 13.60 21.59 -2.34
C ALA A 991 12.92 20.33 -2.90
N GLY A 992 13.29 19.89 -4.10
CA GLY A 992 12.81 18.65 -4.72
C GLY A 992 12.13 18.85 -6.08
N HIS A 993 11.77 20.08 -6.44
CA HIS A 993 10.86 20.38 -7.55
C HIS A 993 11.56 20.28 -8.91
N LEU A 994 10.87 19.72 -9.90
CA LEU A 994 11.32 19.68 -11.30
C LEU A 994 11.21 21.07 -11.92
N VAL A 995 12.32 21.82 -11.96
CA VAL A 995 12.41 23.22 -12.43
C VAL A 995 12.72 23.35 -13.92
N ALA A 996 13.26 22.32 -14.58
CA ALA A 996 13.34 22.28 -16.03
C ALA A 996 13.34 20.86 -16.61
N GLU A 997 12.78 20.74 -17.81
CA GLU A 997 12.77 19.52 -18.63
C GLU A 997 13.45 19.88 -19.97
N GLU A 998 14.64 19.31 -20.23
CA GLU A 998 15.42 19.54 -21.46
C GLU A 998 15.37 18.28 -22.34
N GLN A 999 14.73 18.38 -23.50
CA GLN A 999 14.52 17.27 -24.43
C GLN A 999 15.34 17.49 -25.71
N HIS A 1000 16.28 16.59 -25.98
CA HIS A 1000 17.02 16.46 -27.24
C HIS A 1000 16.35 15.35 -28.04
N VAL A 1001 15.78 15.68 -29.20
CA VAL A 1001 15.09 14.72 -30.06
C VAL A 1001 15.77 14.72 -31.42
N SER A 1002 16.14 13.53 -31.90
CA SER A 1002 16.58 13.33 -33.29
C SER A 1002 15.48 12.59 -34.06
N LEU A 1003 15.11 13.12 -35.23
CA LEU A 1003 14.10 12.55 -36.11
C LEU A 1003 14.73 11.69 -37.20
N ALA A 1004 13.97 10.73 -37.72
CA ALA A 1004 14.41 9.77 -38.75
C ALA A 1004 14.87 10.37 -40.11
N LEU A 1005 14.80 11.70 -40.27
CA LEU A 1005 15.32 12.44 -41.42
C LEU A 1005 16.67 13.16 -41.14
N GLY A 1006 17.26 12.98 -39.96
CA GLY A 1006 18.52 13.60 -39.55
C GLY A 1006 18.38 15.03 -39.00
N GLU A 1007 17.15 15.48 -38.75
CA GLU A 1007 16.88 16.72 -38.01
C GLU A 1007 16.95 16.45 -36.50
N SER A 1008 17.75 17.22 -35.76
CA SER A 1008 17.77 17.19 -34.30
C SER A 1008 17.36 18.55 -33.73
N TYR A 1009 16.52 18.55 -32.70
CA TYR A 1009 16.11 19.77 -31.99
C TYR A 1009 16.23 19.61 -30.48
N VAL A 1010 16.46 20.74 -29.81
CA VAL A 1010 16.46 20.83 -28.34
C VAL A 1010 15.31 21.72 -27.91
N THR A 1011 14.46 21.21 -27.02
CA THR A 1011 13.41 21.99 -26.35
C THR A 1011 13.67 22.03 -24.85
N VAL A 1012 13.33 23.14 -24.21
CA VAL A 1012 13.43 23.30 -22.75
C VAL A 1012 12.14 23.88 -22.21
N SER A 1013 11.44 23.12 -21.39
CA SER A 1013 10.39 23.64 -20.51
C SER A 1013 11.02 24.06 -19.18
N ARG A 1014 10.51 25.13 -18.55
CA ARG A 1014 10.94 25.58 -17.22
C ARG A 1014 9.74 25.78 -16.31
N HIS A 1015 9.93 25.61 -15.01
CA HIS A 1015 8.83 25.59 -14.04
C HIS A 1015 9.19 26.38 -12.78
N GLU A 1016 8.26 27.20 -12.30
CA GLU A 1016 8.35 27.95 -11.04
C GLU A 1016 7.35 27.37 -10.04
N TYR A 1017 7.71 27.38 -8.75
CA TYR A 1017 6.95 26.77 -7.67
C TYR A 1017 6.72 27.76 -6.53
N ASP A 1018 5.68 27.51 -5.73
CA ASP A 1018 5.45 28.21 -4.46
C ASP A 1018 5.99 27.43 -3.25
N ALA A 1019 5.98 28.07 -2.08
CA ALA A 1019 6.47 27.50 -0.81
C ALA A 1019 5.69 26.27 -0.28
N LEU A 1020 4.66 25.80 -1.00
CA LEU A 1020 3.99 24.52 -0.73
C LEU A 1020 4.29 23.46 -1.81
N GLY A 1021 5.25 23.72 -2.69
CA GLY A 1021 5.61 22.85 -3.80
C GLY A 1021 4.57 22.78 -4.92
N ASN A 1022 3.61 23.71 -4.99
CA ASN A 1022 2.73 23.78 -6.16
C ASN A 1022 3.46 24.47 -7.30
N ARG A 1023 3.44 23.86 -8.49
CA ARG A 1023 3.84 24.54 -9.74
C ARG A 1023 2.89 25.71 -9.98
N ILE A 1024 3.45 26.93 -10.06
CA ILE A 1024 2.74 28.20 -10.29
C ILE A 1024 2.94 28.76 -11.70
N ARG A 1025 4.02 28.39 -12.38
CA ARG A 1025 4.25 28.72 -13.80
C ARG A 1025 4.94 27.57 -14.53
N THR A 1026 4.61 27.42 -15.81
CA THR A 1026 5.45 26.76 -16.81
C THR A 1026 5.80 27.76 -17.90
N THR A 1027 7.09 27.96 -18.19
CA THR A 1027 7.57 28.58 -19.42
C THR A 1027 7.82 27.47 -20.45
N LEU A 1028 7.12 27.54 -21.57
CA LEU A 1028 7.19 26.58 -22.66
C LEU A 1028 8.41 26.85 -23.57
N PRO A 1029 8.84 25.88 -24.41
CA PRO A 1029 10.00 26.04 -25.29
C PRO A 1029 9.90 27.21 -26.29
N ASN A 1030 8.69 27.66 -26.60
CA ASN A 1030 8.40 28.83 -27.43
C ASN A 1030 8.28 30.15 -26.63
N THR A 1031 8.83 30.19 -25.40
CA THR A 1031 8.80 31.31 -24.43
C THR A 1031 7.42 31.71 -23.89
N ARG A 1032 6.34 31.04 -24.30
CA ARG A 1032 4.98 31.27 -23.77
C ARG A 1032 4.87 30.79 -22.32
N THR A 1033 3.98 31.39 -21.56
CA THR A 1033 3.80 31.10 -20.12
C THR A 1033 2.43 30.52 -19.80
N VAL A 1034 2.39 29.50 -18.95
CA VAL A 1034 1.18 28.89 -18.40
C VAL A 1034 1.22 29.03 -16.88
N ASP A 1035 0.43 29.98 -16.35
CA ASP A 1035 0.43 30.31 -14.92
C ASP A 1035 -0.78 29.67 -14.22
N TRP A 1036 -0.60 29.23 -12.97
CA TRP A 1036 -1.60 28.48 -12.19
C TRP A 1036 -2.00 29.27 -10.96
N LEU A 1037 -3.24 29.76 -10.95
CA LEU A 1037 -3.80 30.55 -9.85
C LEU A 1037 -4.48 29.65 -8.81
N ARG A 1038 -4.10 29.81 -7.54
CA ARG A 1038 -4.53 28.97 -6.41
C ARG A 1038 -4.90 29.83 -5.21
N TYR A 1039 -5.92 29.41 -4.47
CA TYR A 1039 -6.34 30.04 -3.21
C TYR A 1039 -5.89 29.22 -1.98
N GLY A 1040 -6.33 29.61 -0.78
CA GLY A 1040 -5.79 29.16 0.52
C GLY A 1040 -5.56 27.65 0.67
N SER A 1041 -6.52 26.80 0.28
CA SER A 1041 -6.40 25.34 0.35
C SER A 1041 -5.65 24.68 -0.83
N GLY A 1042 -4.92 25.46 -1.62
CA GLY A 1042 -4.05 24.98 -2.71
C GLY A 1042 -4.77 24.59 -4.01
N HIS A 1043 -6.10 24.58 -4.02
CA HIS A 1043 -6.89 24.27 -5.21
C HIS A 1043 -6.73 25.34 -6.29
N VAL A 1044 -6.66 24.90 -7.54
CA VAL A 1044 -6.64 25.76 -8.72
C VAL A 1044 -8.00 26.43 -8.90
N HIS A 1045 -8.02 27.75 -8.93
CA HIS A 1045 -9.19 28.53 -9.35
C HIS A 1045 -9.02 29.18 -10.74
N GLY A 1046 -7.81 29.20 -11.30
CA GLY A 1046 -7.58 29.75 -12.64
C GLY A 1046 -6.28 29.24 -13.29
N VAL A 1047 -6.25 29.25 -14.61
CA VAL A 1047 -5.05 29.05 -15.42
C VAL A 1047 -4.94 30.20 -16.41
N LEU A 1048 -3.78 30.85 -16.48
CA LEU A 1048 -3.47 31.89 -17.45
C LEU A 1048 -2.57 31.34 -18.57
N LEU A 1049 -2.72 31.88 -19.78
CA LEU A 1049 -1.82 31.69 -20.91
C LEU A 1049 -1.31 33.07 -21.34
N ASP A 1050 0.00 33.29 -21.25
CA ASP A 1050 0.66 34.58 -21.49
C ASP A 1050 0.05 35.74 -20.66
N GLY A 1051 -0.31 35.43 -19.40
CA GLY A 1051 -0.95 36.35 -18.46
C GLY A 1051 -2.41 36.70 -18.79
N GLN A 1052 -3.01 36.16 -19.86
CA GLN A 1052 -4.45 36.24 -20.12
C GLN A 1052 -5.13 35.02 -19.49
N PRO A 1053 -6.36 35.14 -18.93
CA PRO A 1053 -7.13 33.97 -18.53
C PRO A 1053 -7.25 32.96 -19.69
N LEU A 1054 -7.09 31.68 -19.39
CA LEU A 1054 -7.39 30.56 -20.28
C LEU A 1054 -8.58 29.77 -19.74
N LEU A 1055 -8.50 29.44 -18.43
CA LEU A 1055 -9.54 28.78 -17.65
C LEU A 1055 -9.75 29.55 -16.33
N ASP A 1056 -10.99 29.66 -15.88
CA ASP A 1056 -11.34 30.04 -14.51
C ASP A 1056 -12.37 29.03 -13.96
N PHE A 1057 -12.34 28.76 -12.66
CA PHE A 1057 -12.98 27.61 -12.04
C PHE A 1057 -13.78 28.01 -10.79
N GLU A 1058 -15.10 27.93 -10.86
CA GLU A 1058 -15.97 28.06 -9.69
C GLU A 1058 -15.93 26.76 -8.88
N ARG A 1059 -15.81 26.87 -7.54
CA ARG A 1059 -15.73 25.72 -6.64
C ARG A 1059 -16.66 25.87 -5.43
N ASP A 1060 -17.23 24.75 -4.99
CA ASP A 1060 -18.05 24.67 -3.78
C ASP A 1060 -17.21 24.58 -2.50
N ARG A 1061 -17.89 24.46 -1.35
CA ARG A 1061 -17.27 24.34 -0.02
C ARG A 1061 -16.57 23.00 0.23
N LEU A 1062 -16.65 22.05 -0.70
CA LEU A 1062 -15.87 20.80 -0.70
C LEU A 1062 -14.74 20.87 -1.75
N HIS A 1063 -14.50 22.07 -2.31
CA HIS A 1063 -13.56 22.37 -3.37
C HIS A 1063 -13.80 21.60 -4.69
N ARG A 1064 -14.97 20.97 -4.85
CA ARG A 1064 -15.42 20.41 -6.13
C ARG A 1064 -15.72 21.56 -7.07
N GLU A 1065 -15.40 21.41 -8.35
CA GLU A 1065 -15.65 22.44 -9.35
C GLU A 1065 -17.08 22.33 -9.86
N THR A 1066 -17.82 23.42 -9.71
CA THR A 1066 -19.26 23.55 -10.02
C THR A 1066 -19.52 24.32 -11.30
N GLY A 1067 -18.48 24.94 -11.86
CA GLY A 1067 -18.54 25.70 -13.10
C GLY A 1067 -17.14 26.01 -13.61
N ARG A 1068 -17.00 26.14 -14.93
CA ARG A 1068 -15.73 26.47 -15.59
C ARG A 1068 -15.97 27.47 -16.72
N VAL A 1069 -15.17 28.53 -16.75
CA VAL A 1069 -15.19 29.54 -17.81
C VAL A 1069 -13.94 29.38 -18.67
N HIS A 1070 -14.12 29.28 -19.98
CA HIS A 1070 -13.03 29.25 -20.96
C HIS A 1070 -12.90 30.61 -21.65
N ALA A 1071 -11.69 31.14 -21.76
CA ALA A 1071 -11.46 32.38 -22.48
C ALA A 1071 -11.76 32.21 -23.98
N GLY A 1072 -12.65 33.07 -24.49
CA GLY A 1072 -13.29 32.94 -25.80
C GLY A 1072 -14.82 32.85 -25.71
N ALA A 1073 -15.37 32.33 -24.60
CA ALA A 1073 -16.81 32.24 -24.36
C ALA A 1073 -17.41 33.61 -23.95
N SER A 1074 -17.59 34.52 -24.93
CA SER A 1074 -18.14 35.87 -24.72
C SER A 1074 -19.40 36.15 -25.54
N ALA A 1075 -20.45 35.34 -25.34
CA ALA A 1075 -21.82 35.70 -25.73
C ALA A 1075 -22.91 34.96 -24.92
N SER A 1076 -23.97 35.71 -24.58
CA SER A 1076 -25.32 35.25 -24.22
C SER A 1076 -25.49 34.15 -23.15
N SER A 1077 -25.54 34.56 -21.88
CA SER A 1077 -26.74 34.29 -21.06
C SER A 1077 -27.05 35.48 -20.13
N ALA A 1078 -27.57 36.56 -20.70
CA ALA A 1078 -28.14 37.65 -19.91
C ALA A 1078 -29.52 37.24 -19.38
N ASN A 1079 -29.55 36.55 -18.23
CA ASN A 1079 -30.78 36.28 -17.49
C ASN A 1079 -30.75 37.02 -16.15
N THR A 1080 -31.22 38.27 -16.18
CA THR A 1080 -31.46 39.07 -14.98
C THR A 1080 -32.66 38.51 -14.22
N ILE A 1081 -32.42 37.99 -13.02
CA ILE A 1081 -33.45 37.79 -12.00
C ILE A 1081 -33.22 38.88 -10.93
N PRO A 1082 -34.20 39.75 -10.63
CA PRO A 1082 -34.03 40.81 -9.64
C PRO A 1082 -34.06 40.25 -8.21
N PRO A 1083 -33.36 40.89 -7.25
CA PRO A 1083 -33.44 40.51 -5.84
C PRO A 1083 -34.83 40.83 -5.27
N GLY A 1084 -35.42 39.89 -4.53
CA GLY A 1084 -36.79 40.02 -4.01
C GLY A 1084 -37.03 39.20 -2.74
N VAL A 1085 -36.68 39.80 -1.59
CA VAL A 1085 -36.88 39.34 -0.20
C VAL A 1085 -36.08 38.10 0.20
#